data_AF-A0A8C7GJ98-F1
#
_entry.id   AF-A0A8C7GJ98-F1
#
_cell.length_a   1.000
_cell.length_b   1.000
_cell.length_c   1.000
_cell.angle_alpha   90.00
_cell.angle_beta   90.00
_cell.angle_gamma   90.00
#
_symmetry.space_group_name_H-M   'P 1'
#
loop_
_entity.id
_entity.type
_entity.pdbx_description
1 polymer ?
#
loop_
_entity_poly.entity_id
_entity_poly.type
_entity_poly.pdbx_seq_one_letter_code
_entity_poly.pdbx_strand_id
1 'polypeptide(L)'
;MRHLLRLGPSLARLNVRLCHQSVWNSHGTIRKVGVDFGGNLQLEYAQDVQTSYSDAFHLFIQLGDTTVMVTAVSKTKPSPSQFMPLVVDYRQKAAAAGRIPTNHLRRELGTTENEILTSRLIDRAIRPLFPAGYFYDTQVLCNLLAVDGVNDPDVLAINGASAALSLSDIPWNGPIGAVRIGLVNGEFLVNPTRKEMASSTINLIVAGAPLSQVVMIEASAENVLQQDFCHAVKVGVKHTQQIILAIQQMAREAKVSKRTPPKIFSAPLEMIELALASEKVYAVFTDFTHDKISRDDAINKVRLETEEQIKEKYPQAEPYEVMESFNMVSKEVFRNLVLNEYRRCDGRDLTSLRNISCEADIFKPLHGSALFQRGQTQVLCSVTFDSLESSIKTDIITTALSGVKDKNFMLHYEFPPYATNEIGKMSGMNRRELGHGALAEKSLRPVIPKDFPFTIRVTSEVLESNGSSSMASACGGSLALMDAGVPISSAVAGVAIGLISKANPEKPSEIQDYRILTDILGIEDYLGDMDFKLAGTNKGINALQADVKIPGLPLKLVMEAIQQATGEMKDMLQKYIVYVTIKYRKNVRVPVSRRARFVGPGGYNLRRLQLCLPTSMNLRIHFFALQQEQLLEFGAVYTATIMEIRDIGVMVKLYPNMSAVLLHNSQLDHKRIKHPSALGLEVGQQIQVKYFGRDPTDGRMRLSRKVLQSPAATVVKTMSEKQSISMGTGNGQATSTSS
;
A
#
# COMPACT_ATOMS: atom_id res chain seq x y z
N MET A 1 52.29 26.28 42.89
CA MET A 1 51.34 25.32 43.52
C MET A 1 50.83 25.93 44.81
N ARG A 2 49.51 25.84 45.08
CA ARG A 2 48.71 26.61 46.06
C ARG A 2 48.43 28.08 45.68
N HIS A 3 47.53 28.30 44.70
CA HIS A 3 46.58 29.44 44.74
C HIS A 3 45.50 29.48 43.62
N LEU A 4 45.32 28.45 42.79
CA LEU A 4 44.32 28.46 41.70
C LEU A 4 43.20 27.40 41.87
N LEU A 5 42.70 27.24 43.11
CA LEU A 5 41.54 26.39 43.42
C LEU A 5 40.56 27.15 44.30
N ARG A 6 39.98 28.22 43.76
CA ARG A 6 38.74 28.84 44.26
C ARG A 6 38.16 29.68 43.13
N LEU A 7 37.26 29.09 42.35
CA LEU A 7 36.10 29.71 41.71
C LEU A 7 35.35 28.57 41.00
N GLY A 8 34.10 28.34 41.42
CA GLY A 8 33.32 27.14 41.16
C GLY A 8 32.72 27.02 39.73
N PRO A 9 31.92 25.97 39.50
CA PRO A 9 31.43 25.58 38.18
C PRO A 9 30.17 26.38 37.81
N SER A 10 30.30 27.68 37.54
CA SER A 10 29.18 28.50 37.04
C SER A 10 29.50 29.30 35.77
N LEU A 11 30.69 29.18 35.20
CA LEU A 11 31.10 29.94 34.00
C LEU A 11 31.42 29.09 32.76
N ALA A 12 31.49 27.76 32.89
CA ALA A 12 31.82 26.87 31.77
C ALA A 12 30.62 26.37 30.93
N ARG A 13 29.38 26.72 31.30
CA ARG A 13 28.16 26.32 30.54
C ARG A 13 27.52 27.41 29.70
N LEU A 14 28.02 28.66 29.74
CA LEU A 14 27.38 29.79 29.04
C LEU A 14 28.00 30.17 27.70
N ASN A 15 29.20 29.70 27.33
CA ASN A 15 29.89 30.21 26.12
C ASN A 15 30.09 29.22 24.97
N VAL A 16 29.50 28.02 25.01
CA VAL A 16 29.53 27.09 23.86
C VAL A 16 28.24 27.16 23.01
N ARG A 17 27.12 27.61 23.59
CA ARG A 17 25.86 27.84 22.83
C ARG A 17 25.85 29.15 22.03
N LEU A 18 26.57 30.18 22.49
CA LEU A 18 26.58 31.49 21.82
C LEU A 18 27.51 31.54 20.59
N CYS A 19 28.53 30.68 20.51
CA CYS A 19 29.43 30.68 19.35
C CYS A 19 28.75 30.08 18.10
N HIS A 20 27.83 29.13 18.25
CA HIS A 20 27.02 28.60 17.14
C HIS A 20 25.89 29.53 16.69
N GLN A 21 25.40 30.44 17.55
CA GLN A 21 24.43 31.47 17.16
C GLN A 21 25.07 32.67 16.45
N SER A 22 26.34 33.00 16.74
CA SER A 22 26.98 34.20 16.19
C SER A 22 27.37 34.09 14.71
N VAL A 23 27.59 32.89 14.18
CA VAL A 23 27.95 32.68 12.76
C VAL A 23 26.71 32.64 11.85
N TRP A 24 25.53 32.33 12.41
CA TRP A 24 24.26 32.35 11.68
C TRP A 24 23.61 33.74 11.63
N ASN A 25 23.99 34.64 12.55
CA ASN A 25 23.40 35.98 12.64
C ASN A 25 24.08 37.03 11.74
N SER A 26 25.20 36.72 11.09
CA SER A 26 25.92 37.72 10.29
C SER A 26 25.39 37.91 8.87
N HIS A 27 24.68 36.96 8.25
CA HIS A 27 24.24 37.10 6.86
C HIS A 27 22.91 36.37 6.55
N GLY A 28 21.83 37.13 6.42
CA GLY A 28 20.52 36.66 5.90
C GLY A 28 19.40 36.73 6.94
N THR A 29 18.32 37.46 6.62
CA THR A 29 17.09 37.47 7.44
C THR A 29 16.39 36.12 7.30
N ILE A 30 16.50 35.24 8.29
CA ILE A 30 15.76 33.97 8.33
C ILE A 30 14.28 34.29 8.55
N ARG A 31 13.47 34.20 7.50
CA ARG A 31 12.02 34.44 7.56
C ARG A 31 11.28 33.15 7.87
N LYS A 32 10.69 33.06 9.07
CA LYS A 32 9.86 31.93 9.50
C LYS A 32 8.37 32.23 9.34
N VAL A 33 7.62 31.33 8.71
CA VAL A 33 6.16 31.42 8.59
C VAL A 33 5.52 30.11 9.03
N GLY A 34 4.98 30.08 10.24
CA GLY A 34 4.28 28.92 10.80
C GLY A 34 2.86 28.77 10.26
N VAL A 35 2.49 27.55 9.85
CA VAL A 35 1.09 27.17 9.62
C VAL A 35 0.66 26.21 10.71
N ASP A 36 -0.38 26.56 11.47
CA ASP A 36 -0.93 25.75 12.55
C ASP A 36 -2.11 24.91 12.03
N PHE A 37 -2.02 23.59 12.17
CA PHE A 37 -3.08 22.63 11.80
C PHE A 37 -3.85 22.09 13.02
N GLY A 38 -3.60 22.62 14.22
CA GLY A 38 -4.01 22.01 15.49
C GLY A 38 -3.00 20.95 15.94
N GLY A 39 -2.44 21.13 17.15
CA GLY A 39 -1.26 20.40 17.62
C GLY A 39 0.05 21.10 17.21
N ASN A 40 1.18 20.72 17.81
CA ASN A 40 2.50 21.38 17.65
C ASN A 40 3.13 21.25 16.23
N LEU A 41 2.35 21.41 15.15
CA LEU A 41 2.86 21.51 13.80
C LEU A 41 3.06 22.99 13.47
N GLN A 42 4.29 23.48 13.59
CA GLN A 42 4.71 24.74 12.96
C GLN A 42 5.56 24.38 11.75
N LEU A 43 5.06 24.63 10.54
CA LEU A 43 5.91 24.62 9.35
C LEU A 43 6.87 25.80 9.45
N GLU A 44 8.13 25.56 9.77
CA GLU A 44 9.12 26.65 9.71
C GLU A 44 9.81 26.63 8.35
N TYR A 45 9.73 27.75 7.65
CA TYR A 45 10.54 28.02 6.47
C TYR A 45 11.79 28.77 6.91
N ALA A 46 12.96 28.35 6.43
CA ALA A 46 14.15 29.17 6.50
C ALA A 46 14.71 29.28 5.08
N GLN A 47 14.74 30.51 4.57
CA GLN A 47 15.46 30.82 3.34
C GLN A 47 16.94 30.96 3.70
N ASP A 48 17.79 30.17 3.07
CA ASP A 48 19.22 30.44 3.09
C ASP A 48 19.54 31.38 1.92
N VAL A 49 20.24 32.47 2.26
CA VAL A 49 20.66 33.52 1.33
C VAL A 49 22.05 33.20 0.76
N GLN A 50 22.70 32.10 1.17
CA GLN A 50 24.07 31.80 0.78
C GLN A 50 24.24 30.55 -0.09
N THR A 51 24.07 30.75 -1.40
CA THR A 51 25.01 30.16 -2.38
C THR A 51 25.32 31.21 -3.44
N SER A 52 26.45 31.91 -3.29
CA SER A 52 26.89 33.01 -4.17
C SER A 52 27.28 32.57 -5.59
N TYR A 53 27.10 31.30 -5.95
CA TYR A 53 27.56 30.71 -7.22
C TYR A 53 26.53 29.83 -7.94
N SER A 54 25.35 29.57 -7.37
CA SER A 54 24.35 28.71 -8.02
C SER A 54 23.00 29.40 -8.14
N ASP A 55 22.39 29.33 -9.32
CA ASP A 55 21.00 29.75 -9.62
C ASP A 55 19.94 28.89 -8.88
N ALA A 56 20.35 28.14 -7.86
CA ALA A 56 19.51 27.22 -7.11
C ALA A 56 18.84 27.95 -5.95
N PHE A 57 17.51 27.85 -5.88
CA PHE A 57 16.77 28.28 -4.71
C PHE A 57 16.83 27.20 -3.63
N HIS A 58 17.19 27.54 -2.40
CA HIS A 58 17.26 26.62 -1.26
C HIS A 58 16.20 26.97 -0.21
N LEU A 59 15.49 25.96 0.25
CA LEU A 59 14.46 26.08 1.27
C LEU A 59 14.62 25.00 2.31
N PHE A 60 14.65 25.37 3.59
CA PHE A 60 14.47 24.42 4.67
C PHE A 60 13.01 24.45 5.11
N ILE A 61 12.41 23.27 5.23
CA ILE A 61 11.07 23.10 5.76
C ILE A 61 11.13 22.10 6.92
N GLN A 62 10.50 22.46 8.04
CA GLN A 62 10.57 21.69 9.28
C GLN A 62 9.17 21.37 9.81
N LEU A 63 9.03 20.17 10.37
CA LEU A 63 7.85 19.71 11.09
C LEU A 63 8.27 18.94 12.34
N GLY A 64 8.00 19.48 13.53
CA GLY A 64 8.61 18.96 14.75
C GLY A 64 10.13 19.08 14.66
N ASP A 65 10.87 17.98 14.83
CA ASP A 65 12.33 17.95 14.59
C ASP A 65 12.69 17.30 13.24
N THR A 66 11.70 16.95 12.42
CA THR A 66 11.91 16.45 11.05
C THR A 66 12.14 17.62 10.10
N THR A 67 13.28 17.62 9.41
CA THR A 67 13.70 18.71 8.52
C THR A 67 14.07 18.19 7.14
N VAL A 68 13.51 18.81 6.10
CA VAL A 68 13.83 18.53 4.69
C VAL A 68 14.38 19.81 4.06
N MET A 69 15.51 19.70 3.37
CA MET A 69 16.03 20.76 2.52
C MET A 69 15.58 20.50 1.09
N VAL A 70 14.91 21.48 0.48
CA VAL A 70 14.41 21.40 -0.88
C VAL A 70 15.11 22.43 -1.75
N THR A 71 15.58 22.00 -2.91
CA THR A 71 16.17 22.87 -3.91
C THR A 71 15.42 22.78 -5.24
N ALA A 72 15.27 23.90 -5.92
CA ALA A 72 14.66 23.97 -7.25
C ALA A 72 15.58 24.75 -8.20
N VAL A 73 15.88 24.15 -9.35
CA VAL A 73 16.76 24.71 -10.38
C VAL A 73 16.15 24.47 -11.75
N SER A 74 16.16 25.48 -12.62
CA SER A 74 15.71 25.31 -14.00
C SER A 74 16.63 26.05 -14.96
N LYS A 75 17.12 25.36 -16.00
CA LYS A 75 17.98 25.97 -17.02
C LYS A 75 17.27 27.14 -17.71
N THR A 76 18.06 28.07 -18.25
CA THR A 76 17.56 29.25 -18.98
C THR A 76 17.40 29.01 -20.48
N LYS A 77 17.95 27.91 -21.00
CA LYS A 77 17.83 27.51 -22.40
C LYS A 77 16.91 26.29 -22.53
N PRO A 78 16.10 26.21 -23.60
CA PRO A 78 15.23 25.08 -23.83
C PRO A 78 16.04 23.81 -24.10
N SER A 79 15.46 22.68 -23.70
CA SER A 79 15.96 21.33 -23.95
C SER A 79 15.52 20.89 -25.36
N PRO A 80 16.28 20.02 -26.05
CA PRO A 80 15.84 19.39 -27.30
C PRO A 80 14.72 18.35 -27.09
N SER A 81 14.35 18.08 -25.84
CA SER A 81 13.26 17.17 -25.48
C SER A 81 11.91 17.66 -26.03
N GLN A 82 11.10 16.72 -26.53
CA GLN A 82 9.71 16.96 -26.97
C GLN A 82 8.70 16.95 -25.81
N PHE A 83 9.16 16.73 -24.58
CA PHE A 83 8.34 16.73 -23.36
C PHE A 83 9.02 17.53 -22.25
N MET A 84 8.25 17.92 -21.24
CA MET A 84 8.76 18.65 -20.08
C MET A 84 9.78 17.81 -19.29
N PRO A 85 11.08 18.18 -19.30
CA PRO A 85 12.14 17.44 -18.63
C PRO A 85 12.24 17.88 -17.16
N LEU A 86 11.24 17.49 -16.37
CA LEU A 86 11.24 17.63 -14.92
C LEU A 86 11.80 16.36 -14.27
N VAL A 87 12.82 16.54 -13.43
CA VAL A 87 13.40 15.50 -12.59
C VAL A 87 13.17 15.86 -11.13
N VAL A 88 12.48 14.98 -10.41
CA VAL A 88 12.33 15.09 -8.96
C VAL A 88 13.09 13.96 -8.30
N ASP A 89 13.92 14.30 -7.32
CA ASP A 89 14.66 13.35 -6.52
C ASP A 89 14.43 13.64 -5.03
N TYR A 90 13.96 12.63 -4.31
CA TYR A 90 13.89 12.64 -2.87
C TYR A 90 14.96 11.69 -2.33
N ARG A 91 15.88 12.21 -1.49
CA ARG A 91 17.05 11.49 -1.00
C ARG A 91 17.05 11.41 0.52
N GLN A 92 17.25 10.20 1.02
CA GLN A 92 17.38 9.90 2.43
C GLN A 92 18.82 9.56 2.76
N LYS A 93 19.40 10.27 3.74
CA LYS A 93 20.75 9.98 4.26
C LYS A 93 20.65 9.34 5.63
N ALA A 94 21.49 8.35 5.91
CA ALA A 94 21.48 7.68 7.22
C ALA A 94 21.85 8.65 8.35
N ALA A 95 22.67 9.66 8.03
CA ALA A 95 23.00 10.77 8.91
C ALA A 95 21.77 11.54 9.42
N ALA A 96 20.68 11.59 8.65
CA ALA A 96 19.45 12.27 9.09
C ALA A 96 18.82 11.61 10.32
N ALA A 97 19.04 10.31 10.51
CA ALA A 97 18.65 9.55 11.69
C ALA A 97 19.81 9.39 12.71
N GLY A 98 20.93 10.10 12.52
CA GLY A 98 22.13 9.95 13.35
C GLY A 98 22.79 8.58 13.26
N ARG A 99 22.66 7.87 12.13
CA ARG A 99 23.17 6.50 11.96
C ARG A 99 24.17 6.38 10.81
N ILE A 100 25.05 5.40 10.93
CA ILE A 100 25.98 4.99 9.86
C ILE A 100 25.35 3.82 9.09
N PRO A 101 25.38 3.81 7.74
CA PRO A 101 24.91 2.68 6.94
C PRO A 101 25.59 1.36 7.36
N THR A 102 24.84 0.25 7.35
CA THR A 102 25.34 -1.08 7.77
C THR A 102 26.01 -1.87 6.66
N ASN A 103 25.95 -1.41 5.42
CA ASN A 103 26.62 -2.07 4.30
C ASN A 103 28.15 -1.96 4.40
N HIS A 104 28.85 -2.78 3.61
CA HIS A 104 30.31 -2.85 3.61
C HIS A 104 30.99 -1.50 3.35
N LEU A 105 30.39 -0.65 2.49
CA LEU A 105 30.95 0.66 2.12
C LEU A 105 30.66 1.78 3.13
N ARG A 106 29.83 1.53 4.15
CA ARG A 106 29.38 2.55 5.13
C ARG A 106 28.83 3.82 4.47
N ARG A 107 28.20 3.67 3.30
CA ARG A 107 27.68 4.76 2.45
C ARG A 107 26.34 4.38 1.86
N GLU A 108 25.47 5.34 1.59
CA GLU A 108 24.21 5.10 0.88
C GLU A 108 24.45 4.43 -0.48
N LEU A 109 23.82 3.27 -0.70
CA LEU A 109 23.90 2.51 -1.95
C LEU A 109 22.63 2.75 -2.77
N GLY A 110 22.80 3.27 -3.99
CA GLY A 110 21.70 3.42 -4.96
C GLY A 110 20.54 4.29 -4.48
N THR A 111 19.37 4.06 -5.08
CA THR A 111 18.08 4.65 -4.70
C THR A 111 17.20 3.54 -4.13
N THR A 112 16.56 3.81 -3.00
CA THR A 112 15.65 2.87 -2.35
C THR A 112 14.25 2.96 -2.95
N GLU A 113 13.41 1.94 -2.73
CA GLU A 113 12.02 1.96 -3.19
C GLU A 113 11.26 3.17 -2.65
N ASN A 114 11.45 3.47 -1.36
CA ASN A 114 10.76 4.58 -0.68
C ASN A 114 11.18 5.95 -1.25
N GLU A 115 12.46 6.13 -1.57
CA GLU A 115 12.96 7.34 -2.23
C GLU A 115 12.30 7.55 -3.59
N ILE A 116 12.20 6.49 -4.40
CA ILE A 116 11.58 6.57 -5.72
C ILE A 116 10.08 6.84 -5.62
N LEU A 117 9.36 6.15 -4.72
CA LEU A 117 7.93 6.36 -4.52
C LEU A 117 7.63 7.78 -4.04
N THR A 118 8.42 8.31 -3.10
CA THR A 118 8.29 9.70 -2.62
C THR A 118 8.61 10.70 -3.73
N SER A 119 9.66 10.46 -4.52
CA SER A 119 10.01 11.30 -5.68
C SER A 119 8.87 11.36 -6.69
N ARG A 120 8.22 10.22 -6.97
CA ARG A 120 7.05 10.16 -7.86
C ARG A 120 5.86 10.90 -7.28
N LEU A 121 5.62 10.78 -5.98
CA LEU A 121 4.53 11.47 -5.31
C LEU A 121 4.66 13.00 -5.45
N ILE A 122 5.86 13.52 -5.25
CA ILE A 122 6.17 14.95 -5.43
C ILE A 122 6.02 15.34 -6.91
N ASP A 123 6.61 14.59 -7.85
CA ASP A 123 6.54 14.86 -9.29
C ASP A 123 5.09 14.98 -9.79
N ARG A 124 4.25 14.00 -9.43
CA ARG A 124 2.82 13.97 -9.78
C ARG A 124 2.05 15.18 -9.26
N ALA A 125 2.42 15.69 -8.09
CA ALA A 125 1.76 16.84 -7.49
C ALA A 125 2.15 18.18 -8.15
N ILE A 126 3.39 18.32 -8.65
CA ILE A 126 3.88 19.61 -9.17
C ILE A 126 3.88 19.71 -10.71
N ARG A 127 4.00 18.58 -11.43
CA ARG A 127 4.13 18.54 -12.90
C ARG A 127 2.97 19.19 -13.66
N PRO A 128 1.69 18.98 -13.31
CA PRO A 128 0.55 19.54 -14.06
C PRO A 128 0.46 21.07 -14.03
N LEU A 129 1.18 21.70 -13.12
CA LEU A 129 1.16 23.14 -12.89
C LEU A 129 2.26 23.89 -13.64
N PHE A 130 3.12 23.18 -14.37
CA PHE A 130 4.02 23.84 -15.31
C PHE A 130 3.26 24.27 -16.57
N PRO A 131 3.56 25.45 -17.14
CA PRO A 131 2.93 25.89 -18.38
C PRO A 131 3.11 24.87 -19.50
N ALA A 132 2.09 24.69 -20.33
CA ALA A 132 2.19 23.89 -21.54
C ALA A 132 3.30 24.45 -22.45
N GLY A 133 4.09 23.57 -23.08
CA GLY A 133 5.22 23.98 -23.92
C GLY A 133 6.48 24.43 -23.16
N TYR A 134 6.51 24.29 -21.82
CA TYR A 134 7.68 24.61 -21.02
C TYR A 134 8.73 23.48 -21.05
N PHE A 135 9.63 23.48 -22.02
CA PHE A 135 10.67 22.44 -22.18
C PHE A 135 12.04 22.89 -21.68
N TYR A 136 12.12 23.23 -20.40
CA TYR A 136 13.38 23.60 -19.75
C TYR A 136 13.75 22.53 -18.72
N ASP A 137 15.00 22.05 -18.77
CA ASP A 137 15.50 21.07 -17.81
C ASP A 137 15.34 21.65 -16.39
N THR A 138 14.49 21.01 -15.61
CA THR A 138 14.09 21.46 -14.28
C THR A 138 14.32 20.35 -13.29
N GLN A 139 15.06 20.63 -12.22
CA GLN A 139 15.35 19.67 -11.18
C GLN A 139 14.83 20.18 -9.83
N VAL A 140 14.12 19.30 -9.12
CA VAL A 140 13.74 19.51 -7.72
C VAL A 140 14.36 18.41 -6.87
N LEU A 141 15.22 18.79 -5.93
CA LEU A 141 15.91 17.85 -5.04
C LEU A 141 15.45 18.08 -3.60
N CYS A 142 14.89 17.04 -2.99
CA CYS A 142 14.45 17.03 -1.61
C CYS A 142 15.39 16.13 -0.79
N ASN A 143 16.22 16.73 0.06
CA ASN A 143 17.15 16.03 0.94
C ASN A 143 16.61 15.98 2.36
N LEU A 144 16.36 14.78 2.90
CA LEU A 144 16.04 14.61 4.30
C LEU A 144 17.29 14.89 5.14
N LEU A 145 17.23 15.92 6.00
CA LEU A 145 18.36 16.36 6.82
C LEU A 145 18.28 15.86 8.26
N ALA A 146 17.07 15.82 8.81
CA ALA A 146 16.83 15.33 10.17
C ALA A 146 15.47 14.61 10.22
N VAL A 147 15.37 13.57 11.03
CA VAL A 147 14.11 12.85 11.28
C VAL A 147 13.94 12.59 12.77
N ASP A 148 12.74 12.86 13.28
CA ASP A 148 12.40 12.72 14.70
C ASP A 148 11.80 11.33 15.05
N GLY A 149 11.45 10.54 14.04
CA GLY A 149 10.84 9.22 14.18
C GLY A 149 9.35 9.23 14.52
N VAL A 150 8.74 10.42 14.60
CA VAL A 150 7.34 10.68 14.91
C VAL A 150 6.58 11.13 13.67
N ASN A 151 7.14 12.09 12.92
CA ASN A 151 6.52 12.71 11.75
C ASN A 151 7.06 12.10 10.45
N ASP A 152 6.19 11.94 9.46
CA ASP A 152 6.58 11.43 8.14
C ASP A 152 7.03 12.59 7.23
N PRO A 153 8.22 12.50 6.60
CA PRO A 153 8.75 13.59 5.76
C PRO A 153 8.13 13.71 4.37
N ASP A 154 7.30 12.76 3.92
CA ASP A 154 6.80 12.76 2.54
C ASP A 154 5.90 13.96 2.19
N VAL A 155 4.88 14.23 3.00
CA VAL A 155 4.00 15.40 2.86
C VAL A 155 4.78 16.69 3.06
N LEU A 156 5.73 16.69 3.99
CA LEU A 156 6.64 17.80 4.25
C LEU A 156 7.46 18.14 3.00
N ALA A 157 7.97 17.13 2.29
CA ALA A 157 8.73 17.31 1.06
C ALA A 157 7.87 17.86 -0.10
N ILE A 158 6.61 17.45 -0.23
CA ILE A 158 5.69 18.02 -1.23
C ILE A 158 5.45 19.51 -0.97
N ASN A 159 5.17 19.87 0.29
CA ASN A 159 4.97 21.26 0.69
C ASN A 159 6.24 22.11 0.52
N GLY A 160 7.41 21.53 0.80
CA GLY A 160 8.71 22.15 0.54
C GLY A 160 8.97 22.39 -0.95
N ALA A 161 8.65 21.43 -1.82
CA ALA A 161 8.77 21.58 -3.27
C ALA A 161 7.85 22.68 -3.80
N SER A 162 6.60 22.73 -3.32
CA SER A 162 5.64 23.79 -3.63
C SER A 162 6.15 25.17 -3.24
N ALA A 163 6.68 25.31 -2.02
CA ALA A 163 7.22 26.58 -1.54
C ALA A 163 8.50 26.99 -2.30
N ALA A 164 9.42 26.05 -2.58
CA ALA A 164 10.65 26.31 -3.32
C ALA A 164 10.37 26.75 -4.77
N LEU A 165 9.40 26.12 -5.44
CA LEU A 165 8.96 26.55 -6.77
C LEU A 165 8.21 27.89 -6.74
N SER A 166 7.46 28.19 -5.69
CA SER A 166 6.75 29.46 -5.54
C SER A 166 7.70 30.63 -5.31
N LEU A 167 8.76 30.40 -4.52
CA LEU A 167 9.76 31.39 -4.15
C LEU A 167 10.92 31.50 -5.15
N SER A 168 11.01 30.63 -6.15
CA SER A 168 11.96 30.76 -7.24
C SER A 168 11.42 31.63 -8.38
N ASP A 169 12.30 31.98 -9.32
CA ASP A 169 11.96 32.66 -10.56
C ASP A 169 11.27 31.74 -11.60
N ILE A 170 11.20 30.43 -11.34
CA ILE A 170 10.73 29.42 -12.30
C ILE A 170 9.23 29.62 -12.60
N PRO A 171 8.80 29.60 -13.88
CA PRO A 171 7.39 29.70 -14.27
C PRO A 171 6.63 28.45 -13.82
N TRP A 172 5.73 28.61 -12.86
CA TRP A 172 4.96 27.53 -12.27
C TRP A 172 3.65 28.07 -11.68
N ASN A 173 2.52 27.45 -12.01
CA ASN A 173 1.16 27.94 -11.72
C ASN A 173 0.61 27.47 -10.35
N GLY A 174 1.48 27.18 -9.39
CA GLY A 174 1.07 26.82 -8.02
C GLY A 174 0.72 28.06 -7.15
N PRO A 175 0.77 27.95 -5.81
CA PRO A 175 1.25 26.82 -5.02
C PRO A 175 0.23 25.70 -4.85
N ILE A 176 0.74 24.53 -4.46
CA ILE A 176 -0.05 23.42 -3.90
C ILE A 176 0.15 23.31 -2.39
N GLY A 177 -0.81 22.71 -1.72
CA GLY A 177 -0.68 22.22 -0.35
C GLY A 177 -0.97 20.73 -0.29
N ALA A 178 -0.24 19.99 0.52
CA ALA A 178 -0.42 18.56 0.72
C ALA A 178 -0.61 18.24 2.21
N VAL A 179 -1.52 17.32 2.49
CA VAL A 179 -1.76 16.77 3.83
C VAL A 179 -1.95 15.27 3.77
N ARG A 180 -1.63 14.58 4.87
CA ARG A 180 -2.00 13.19 5.10
C ARG A 180 -3.20 13.11 6.02
N ILE A 181 -4.14 12.22 5.73
CA ILE A 181 -5.33 11.96 6.53
C ILE A 181 -5.32 10.52 7.00
N GLY A 182 -5.50 10.35 8.31
CA GLY A 182 -5.75 9.07 8.97
C GLY A 182 -7.16 8.99 9.54
N LEU A 183 -7.63 7.78 9.83
CA LEU A 183 -8.91 7.48 10.46
C LEU A 183 -8.63 6.53 11.62
N VAL A 184 -8.68 7.07 12.83
CA VAL A 184 -8.38 6.35 14.08
C VAL A 184 -9.60 6.44 14.98
N ASN A 185 -10.13 5.30 15.43
CA ASN A 185 -11.31 5.23 16.29
C ASN A 185 -12.54 6.01 15.76
N GLY A 186 -12.69 6.14 14.45
CA GLY A 186 -13.79 6.88 13.82
C GLY A 186 -13.55 8.39 13.64
N GLU A 187 -12.40 8.91 14.08
CA GLU A 187 -12.03 10.32 13.93
C GLU A 187 -10.97 10.51 12.83
N PHE A 188 -11.16 11.56 12.01
CA PHE A 188 -10.20 11.93 10.97
C PHE A 188 -9.08 12.80 11.54
N LEU A 189 -7.84 12.30 11.47
CA LEU A 189 -6.65 13.01 11.93
C LEU A 189 -5.89 13.59 10.73
N VAL A 190 -5.46 14.86 10.85
CA VAL A 190 -4.65 15.55 9.84
C VAL A 190 -3.18 15.46 10.23
N ASN A 191 -2.34 15.07 9.27
CA ASN A 191 -0.92 14.77 9.45
C ASN A 191 -0.65 13.91 10.70
N PRO A 192 -1.34 12.76 10.83
CA PRO A 192 -1.19 11.88 11.98
C PRO A 192 0.26 11.43 12.15
N THR A 193 0.68 11.35 13.41
CA THR A 193 1.96 10.80 13.79
C THR A 193 2.05 9.33 13.37
N ARG A 194 3.26 8.81 13.26
CA ARG A 194 3.50 7.40 12.95
C ARG A 194 2.78 6.44 13.89
N LYS A 195 2.67 6.77 15.18
CA LYS A 195 1.97 5.93 16.17
C LYS A 195 0.47 5.88 15.86
N GLU A 196 -0.13 7.01 15.53
CA GLU A 196 -1.54 7.10 15.14
C GLU A 196 -1.79 6.39 13.80
N MET A 197 -0.85 6.53 12.85
CA MET A 197 -0.93 5.84 11.56
C MET A 197 -0.87 4.32 11.66
N ALA A 198 -0.17 3.76 12.65
CA ALA A 198 -0.16 2.31 12.88
C ALA A 198 -1.54 1.76 13.29
N SER A 199 -2.40 2.59 13.88
CA SER A 199 -3.79 2.27 14.23
C SER A 199 -4.81 2.76 13.21
N SER A 200 -4.37 3.45 12.15
CA SER A 200 -5.26 4.08 11.18
C SER A 200 -5.76 3.07 10.15
N THR A 201 -7.05 3.13 9.81
CA THR A 201 -7.64 2.31 8.74
C THR A 201 -7.46 2.95 7.35
N ILE A 202 -7.09 4.23 7.28
CA ILE A 202 -6.79 4.95 6.03
C ILE A 202 -5.43 5.65 6.12
N ASN A 203 -4.69 5.63 5.03
CA ASN A 203 -3.52 6.46 4.79
C ASN A 203 -3.76 7.17 3.45
N LEU A 204 -4.31 8.39 3.54
CA LEU A 204 -4.68 9.20 2.38
C LEU A 204 -3.76 10.41 2.30
N ILE A 205 -3.04 10.57 1.22
CA ILE A 205 -2.31 11.79 0.89
C ILE A 205 -3.07 12.51 -0.21
N VAL A 206 -3.36 13.79 0.03
CA VAL A 206 -4.02 14.64 -0.96
C VAL A 206 -3.21 15.91 -1.17
N ALA A 207 -2.96 16.24 -2.43
CA ALA A 207 -2.42 17.53 -2.85
C ALA A 207 -3.54 18.35 -3.49
N GLY A 208 -3.79 19.53 -2.93
CA GLY A 208 -4.74 20.50 -3.44
C GLY A 208 -4.06 21.73 -4.01
N ALA A 209 -4.76 22.39 -4.94
CA ALA A 209 -4.48 23.70 -5.50
C ALA A 209 -5.48 24.73 -4.93
N PRO A 210 -5.32 26.03 -5.22
CA PRO A 210 -6.26 27.06 -4.78
C PRO A 210 -7.70 26.74 -5.20
N LEU A 211 -8.68 27.36 -4.53
CA LEU A 211 -10.11 27.13 -4.78
C LEU A 211 -10.55 25.68 -4.50
N SER A 212 -9.86 24.97 -3.60
CA SER A 212 -10.16 23.57 -3.25
C SER A 212 -10.14 22.61 -4.45
N GLN A 213 -9.30 22.91 -5.45
CA GLN A 213 -9.05 21.99 -6.55
C GLN A 213 -8.10 20.87 -6.13
N VAL A 214 -8.32 19.67 -6.65
CA VAL A 214 -7.49 18.48 -6.37
C VAL A 214 -6.52 18.27 -7.52
N VAL A 215 -5.24 18.06 -7.21
CA VAL A 215 -4.19 17.80 -8.21
C VAL A 215 -3.75 16.34 -8.18
N MET A 216 -3.60 15.78 -6.99
CA MET A 216 -3.12 14.41 -6.82
C MET A 216 -3.71 13.78 -5.57
N ILE A 217 -4.07 12.50 -5.67
CA ILE A 217 -4.43 11.67 -4.52
C ILE A 217 -3.63 10.37 -4.58
N GLU A 218 -3.13 9.94 -3.42
CA GLU A 218 -2.55 8.62 -3.21
C GLU A 218 -3.09 8.06 -1.89
N ALA A 219 -3.71 6.88 -1.92
CA ALA A 219 -4.35 6.31 -0.75
C ALA A 219 -4.12 4.81 -0.62
N SER A 220 -4.00 4.38 0.63
CA SER A 220 -4.04 2.99 1.09
C SER A 220 -5.07 2.90 2.21
N ALA A 221 -5.89 1.87 2.24
CA ALA A 221 -7.02 1.74 3.14
C ALA A 221 -7.29 0.27 3.49
N GLU A 222 -7.85 0.00 4.67
CA GLU A 222 -8.26 -1.33 5.11
C GLU A 222 -9.77 -1.52 4.94
N ASN A 223 -10.25 -1.76 3.71
CA ASN A 223 -11.66 -1.93 3.36
C ASN A 223 -12.57 -0.79 3.86
N VAL A 224 -12.16 0.46 3.61
CA VAL A 224 -12.90 1.64 4.10
C VAL A 224 -14.15 1.89 3.24
N LEU A 225 -15.26 2.26 3.89
CA LEU A 225 -16.51 2.57 3.19
C LEU A 225 -16.36 3.81 2.30
N GLN A 226 -17.08 3.82 1.18
CA GLN A 226 -17.05 4.93 0.21
C GLN A 226 -17.36 6.28 0.87
N GLN A 227 -18.34 6.33 1.78
CA GLN A 227 -18.75 7.57 2.45
C GLN A 227 -17.63 8.14 3.33
N ASP A 228 -17.00 7.29 4.15
CA ASP A 228 -15.89 7.67 5.01
C ASP A 228 -14.67 8.08 4.19
N PHE A 229 -14.40 7.37 3.09
CA PHE A 229 -13.32 7.72 2.18
C PHE A 229 -13.54 9.10 1.53
N CYS A 230 -14.74 9.37 1.03
CA CYS A 230 -15.11 10.67 0.49
C CYS A 230 -15.01 11.78 1.54
N HIS A 231 -15.39 11.49 2.80
CA HIS A 231 -15.23 12.43 3.91
C HIS A 231 -13.74 12.74 4.15
N ALA A 232 -12.87 11.73 4.17
CA ALA A 232 -11.43 11.91 4.35
C ALA A 232 -10.83 12.84 3.28
N VAL A 233 -11.22 12.66 2.01
CA VAL A 233 -10.77 13.54 0.90
C VAL A 233 -11.24 14.97 1.12
N LYS A 234 -12.51 15.19 1.51
CA LYS A 234 -13.05 16.53 1.79
C LYS A 234 -12.28 17.24 2.92
N VAL A 235 -12.02 16.52 4.02
CA VAL A 235 -11.24 17.05 5.15
C VAL A 235 -9.83 17.38 4.74
N GLY A 236 -9.18 16.52 3.95
CA GLY A 236 -7.84 16.77 3.46
C GLY A 236 -7.76 18.03 2.59
N VAL A 237 -8.61 18.14 1.56
CA VAL A 237 -8.64 19.32 0.67
C VAL A 237 -8.92 20.62 1.41
N LYS A 238 -9.73 20.59 2.47
CA LYS A 238 -9.96 21.76 3.32
C LYS A 238 -8.66 22.25 3.99
N HIS A 239 -7.85 21.34 4.54
CA HIS A 239 -6.62 21.70 5.24
C HIS A 239 -5.48 22.08 4.30
N THR A 240 -5.46 21.57 3.06
CA THR A 240 -4.46 22.02 2.06
C THR A 240 -4.54 23.52 1.79
N GLN A 241 -5.74 24.12 1.88
CA GLN A 241 -5.91 25.56 1.64
C GLN A 241 -5.14 26.43 2.64
N GLN A 242 -4.99 25.97 3.89
CA GLN A 242 -4.22 26.71 4.90
C GLN A 242 -2.72 26.78 4.53
N ILE A 243 -2.16 25.68 4.02
CA ILE A 243 -0.77 25.63 3.52
C ILE A 243 -0.60 26.57 2.33
N ILE A 244 -1.53 26.51 1.37
CA ILE A 244 -1.50 27.31 0.15
C ILE A 244 -1.48 28.80 0.48
N LEU A 245 -2.35 29.24 1.40
CA LEU A 245 -2.42 30.64 1.83
C LEU A 245 -1.10 31.12 2.43
N ALA A 246 -0.45 30.28 3.25
CA ALA A 246 0.84 30.61 3.85
C ALA A 246 1.96 30.70 2.80
N ILE A 247 2.01 29.77 1.84
CA ILE A 247 2.99 29.82 0.75
C ILE A 247 2.76 31.07 -0.14
N GLN A 248 1.50 31.41 -0.43
CA GLN A 248 1.16 32.63 -1.15
C GLN A 248 1.55 33.90 -0.39
N GLN A 249 1.41 33.91 0.94
CA GLN A 249 1.87 35.02 1.77
C GLN A 249 3.39 35.17 1.70
N MET A 250 4.14 34.08 1.86
CA MET A 250 5.59 34.09 1.72
C MET A 250 6.05 34.59 0.36
N ALA A 251 5.44 34.12 -0.72
CA ALA A 251 5.77 34.55 -2.08
C ALA A 251 5.55 36.05 -2.28
N ARG A 252 4.44 36.59 -1.76
CA ARG A 252 4.14 38.03 -1.79
C ARG A 252 5.16 38.85 -0.99
N GLU A 253 5.55 38.39 0.18
CA GLU A 253 6.54 39.06 1.04
C GLU A 253 7.96 39.00 0.47
N ALA A 254 8.31 37.90 -0.21
CA ALA A 254 9.60 37.72 -0.87
C ALA A 254 9.73 38.57 -2.14
N LYS A 255 8.62 39.07 -2.70
CA LYS A 255 8.56 39.93 -3.90
C LYS A 255 9.29 39.32 -5.11
N VAL A 256 9.25 38.00 -5.24
CA VAL A 256 9.93 37.27 -6.31
C VAL A 256 9.16 37.45 -7.62
N SER A 257 9.82 37.95 -8.65
CA SER A 257 9.28 38.02 -10.00
C SER A 257 9.54 36.71 -10.74
N LYS A 258 8.49 36.11 -11.32
CA LYS A 258 8.61 34.97 -12.22
C LYS A 258 9.29 35.40 -13.53
N ARG A 259 10.23 34.60 -14.01
CA ARG A 259 10.90 34.84 -15.29
C ARG A 259 9.93 34.59 -16.45
N THR A 260 10.05 35.35 -17.52
CA THR A 260 9.34 35.06 -18.77
C THR A 260 10.24 34.18 -19.64
N PRO A 261 9.86 32.93 -19.96
CA PRO A 261 10.69 32.07 -20.79
C PRO A 261 10.81 32.66 -22.20
N PRO A 262 12.01 32.67 -22.82
CA PRO A 262 12.23 33.22 -24.16
C PRO A 262 11.41 32.55 -25.26
N LYS A 263 11.11 31.25 -25.11
CA LYS A 263 10.30 30.47 -26.05
C LYS A 263 9.39 29.55 -25.26
N ILE A 264 8.09 29.62 -25.54
CA ILE A 264 7.11 28.60 -25.17
C ILE A 264 6.77 27.88 -26.47
N PHE A 265 6.89 26.56 -26.46
CA PHE A 265 6.61 25.75 -27.63
C PHE A 265 5.10 25.54 -27.75
N SER A 266 4.51 26.11 -28.78
CA SER A 266 3.07 25.99 -29.08
C SER A 266 2.86 25.83 -30.57
N ALA A 267 1.78 25.13 -30.96
CA ALA A 267 1.37 25.00 -32.35
C ALA A 267 0.95 26.38 -32.92
N PRO A 268 1.42 26.77 -34.12
CA PRO A 268 0.94 27.98 -34.80
C PRO A 268 -0.54 27.83 -35.20
N LEU A 269 -1.37 28.81 -34.85
CA LEU A 269 -2.83 28.82 -35.15
C LEU A 269 -3.13 28.60 -36.64
N GLU A 270 -2.33 29.20 -37.52
CA GLU A 270 -2.47 29.07 -38.98
C GLU A 270 -2.27 27.63 -39.46
N MET A 271 -1.41 26.84 -38.81
CA MET A 271 -1.17 25.43 -39.17
C MET A 271 -2.25 24.49 -38.62
N ILE A 272 -2.91 24.87 -37.53
CA ILE A 272 -4.04 24.12 -36.96
C ILE A 272 -5.25 24.20 -37.91
N GLU A 273 -5.57 25.40 -38.42
CA GLU A 273 -6.67 25.62 -39.36
C GLU A 273 -6.46 24.90 -40.71
N LEU A 274 -5.19 24.73 -41.10
CA LEU A 274 -4.79 24.04 -42.33
C LEU A 274 -4.59 22.54 -42.18
N ALA A 275 -4.71 21.97 -40.98
CA ALA A 275 -4.66 20.54 -40.75
C ALA A 275 -5.95 19.89 -41.29
N LEU A 276 -5.98 19.70 -42.62
CA LEU A 276 -6.93 18.90 -43.39
C LEU A 276 -7.06 17.45 -42.89
N ALA A 277 -6.25 17.07 -41.90
CA ALA A 277 -6.29 15.80 -41.19
C ALA A 277 -7.55 15.60 -40.34
N SER A 278 -8.28 16.66 -39.95
CA SER A 278 -9.40 16.53 -39.00
C SER A 278 -10.44 15.48 -39.44
N GLU A 279 -10.83 15.47 -40.71
CA GLU A 279 -11.77 14.47 -41.26
C GLU A 279 -11.16 13.07 -41.34
N LYS A 280 -9.89 12.96 -41.74
CA LYS A 280 -9.17 11.68 -41.82
C LYS A 280 -8.97 11.06 -40.44
N VAL A 281 -8.58 11.86 -39.46
CA VAL A 281 -8.42 11.45 -38.06
C VAL A 281 -9.76 11.06 -37.45
N TYR A 282 -10.81 11.83 -37.72
CA TYR A 282 -12.17 11.49 -37.32
C TYR A 282 -12.58 10.12 -37.88
N ALA A 283 -12.35 9.87 -39.19
CA ALA A 283 -12.67 8.59 -39.80
C ALA A 283 -11.97 7.42 -39.08
N VAL A 284 -10.66 7.55 -38.78
CA VAL A 284 -9.91 6.53 -38.03
C VAL A 284 -10.46 6.32 -36.62
N PHE A 285 -10.80 7.39 -35.89
CA PHE A 285 -11.33 7.28 -34.53
C PHE A 285 -12.77 6.77 -34.46
N THR A 286 -13.54 6.87 -35.54
CA THR A 286 -14.90 6.31 -35.64
C THR A 286 -14.95 4.90 -36.22
N ASP A 287 -13.83 4.36 -36.70
CA ASP A 287 -13.74 2.98 -37.18
C ASP A 287 -13.43 2.03 -36.01
N PHE A 288 -14.48 1.32 -35.57
CA PHE A 288 -14.41 0.37 -34.46
C PHE A 288 -13.76 -0.97 -34.83
N THR A 289 -13.43 -1.20 -36.11
CA THR A 289 -12.72 -2.42 -36.52
C THR A 289 -11.24 -2.36 -36.15
N HIS A 290 -10.71 -1.16 -35.90
CA HIS A 290 -9.34 -0.96 -35.48
C HIS A 290 -9.09 -1.43 -34.04
N ASP A 291 -8.11 -2.33 -33.91
CA ASP A 291 -7.44 -2.60 -32.64
C ASP A 291 -6.41 -1.50 -32.30
N LYS A 292 -5.70 -1.61 -31.16
CA LYS A 292 -4.66 -0.63 -30.77
C LYS A 292 -3.63 -0.39 -31.88
N ILE A 293 -3.01 -1.45 -32.38
CA ILE A 293 -1.83 -1.36 -33.27
C ILE A 293 -2.26 -0.81 -34.64
N SER A 294 -3.32 -1.37 -35.22
CA SER A 294 -3.85 -0.92 -36.50
C SER A 294 -4.33 0.54 -36.45
N ARG A 295 -4.86 1.01 -35.31
CA ARG A 295 -5.22 2.42 -35.11
C ARG A 295 -4.00 3.33 -35.04
N ASP A 296 -2.98 2.94 -34.28
CA ASP A 296 -1.74 3.69 -34.16
C ASP A 296 -1.05 3.81 -35.53
N ASP A 297 -1.04 2.73 -36.32
CA ASP A 297 -0.52 2.72 -37.69
C ASP A 297 -1.35 3.62 -38.63
N ALA A 298 -2.68 3.57 -38.54
CA ALA A 298 -3.57 4.41 -39.35
C ALA A 298 -3.41 5.89 -39.04
N ILE A 299 -3.35 6.28 -37.76
CA ILE A 299 -3.09 7.66 -37.34
C ILE A 299 -1.68 8.10 -37.78
N ASN A 300 -0.68 7.23 -37.66
CA ASN A 300 0.68 7.54 -38.09
C ASN A 300 0.76 7.76 -39.61
N LYS A 301 0.01 7.00 -40.40
CA LYS A 301 -0.10 7.22 -41.84
C LYS A 301 -0.72 8.59 -42.15
N VAL A 302 -1.82 8.93 -41.49
CA VAL A 302 -2.45 10.26 -41.65
C VAL A 302 -1.49 11.38 -41.22
N ARG A 303 -0.71 11.17 -40.16
CA ARG A 303 0.31 12.10 -39.69
C ARG A 303 1.36 12.36 -40.77
N LEU A 304 1.96 11.32 -41.34
CA LEU A 304 2.99 11.45 -42.37
C LEU A 304 2.46 12.17 -43.61
N GLU A 305 1.27 11.83 -44.08
CA GLU A 305 0.61 12.53 -45.19
C GLU A 305 0.40 14.03 -44.88
N THR A 306 0.03 14.35 -43.64
CA THR A 306 -0.21 15.73 -43.21
C THR A 306 1.11 16.51 -43.07
N GLU A 307 2.17 15.86 -42.56
CA GLU A 307 3.50 16.45 -42.46
C GLU A 307 4.07 16.84 -43.84
N GLU A 308 3.87 15.99 -44.86
CA GLU A 308 4.27 16.31 -46.24
C GLU A 308 3.52 17.53 -46.79
N GLN A 309 2.20 17.57 -46.62
CA GLN A 309 1.37 18.70 -47.08
C GLN A 309 1.72 20.02 -46.37
N ILE A 310 2.00 19.98 -45.07
CA ILE A 310 2.39 21.18 -44.32
C ILE A 310 3.78 21.66 -44.77
N LYS A 311 4.74 20.76 -45.01
CA LYS A 311 6.08 21.12 -45.52
C LYS A 311 6.03 21.76 -46.91
N GLU A 312 5.13 21.31 -47.79
CA GLU A 312 4.93 21.93 -49.10
C GLU A 312 4.41 23.38 -48.99
N LYS A 313 3.47 23.64 -48.08
CA LYS A 313 2.89 24.97 -47.88
C LYS A 313 3.76 25.90 -47.03
N TYR A 314 4.48 25.36 -46.07
CA TYR A 314 5.35 26.08 -45.14
C TYR A 314 6.74 25.45 -45.08
N PRO A 315 7.62 25.73 -46.06
CA PRO A 315 8.97 25.17 -46.09
C PRO A 315 9.86 25.61 -44.93
N GLN A 316 9.47 26.67 -44.21
CA GLN A 316 10.20 27.22 -43.07
C GLN A 316 9.67 26.71 -41.71
N ALA A 317 8.65 25.84 -41.69
CA ALA A 317 8.08 25.29 -40.47
C ALA A 317 9.07 24.34 -39.78
N GLU A 318 9.27 24.51 -38.47
CA GLU A 318 10.09 23.58 -37.71
C GLU A 318 9.37 22.22 -37.58
N PRO A 319 10.07 21.06 -37.70
CA PRO A 319 9.44 19.75 -37.63
C PRO A 319 8.59 19.53 -36.36
N TYR A 320 9.01 20.13 -35.25
CA TYR A 320 8.29 20.07 -33.99
C TYR A 320 6.93 20.80 -34.05
N GLU A 321 6.88 21.98 -34.69
CA GLU A 321 5.65 22.78 -34.80
C GLU A 321 4.60 22.05 -35.63
N VAL A 322 5.03 21.35 -36.69
CA VAL A 322 4.16 20.51 -37.51
C VAL A 322 3.60 19.34 -36.70
N MET A 323 4.46 18.64 -35.96
CA MET A 323 4.06 17.49 -35.14
C MET A 323 3.09 17.90 -34.02
N GLU A 324 3.35 18.99 -33.32
CA GLU A 324 2.43 19.51 -32.29
C GLU A 324 1.09 19.95 -32.85
N SER A 325 1.09 20.59 -34.02
CA SER A 325 -0.15 21.01 -34.68
C SER A 325 -1.03 19.79 -34.97
N PHE A 326 -0.45 18.72 -35.51
CA PHE A 326 -1.15 17.46 -35.74
C PHE A 326 -1.65 16.82 -34.43
N ASN A 327 -0.82 16.80 -33.38
CA ASN A 327 -1.18 16.24 -32.08
C ASN A 327 -2.34 17.02 -31.43
N MET A 328 -2.34 18.35 -31.56
CA MET A 328 -3.39 19.21 -31.02
C MET A 328 -4.73 18.96 -31.72
N VAL A 329 -4.72 18.88 -33.06
CA VAL A 329 -5.91 18.56 -33.86
C VAL A 329 -6.42 17.16 -33.54
N SER A 330 -5.53 16.17 -33.47
CA SER A 330 -5.91 14.80 -33.12
C SER A 330 -6.52 14.73 -31.72
N LYS A 331 -5.94 15.46 -30.76
CA LYS A 331 -6.48 15.58 -29.41
C LYS A 331 -7.86 16.25 -29.41
N GLU A 332 -8.05 17.31 -30.19
CA GLU A 332 -9.33 18.01 -30.27
C GLU A 332 -10.42 17.14 -30.89
N VAL A 333 -10.15 16.48 -32.02
CA VAL A 333 -11.10 15.55 -32.67
C VAL A 333 -11.51 14.44 -31.70
N PHE A 334 -10.54 13.81 -31.04
CA PHE A 334 -10.81 12.76 -30.05
C PHE A 334 -11.69 13.25 -28.90
N ARG A 335 -11.40 14.45 -28.37
CA ARG A 335 -12.17 15.01 -27.24
C ARG A 335 -13.57 15.41 -27.67
N ASN A 336 -13.74 15.95 -28.88
CA ASN A 336 -15.05 16.30 -29.43
C ASN A 336 -15.94 15.07 -29.63
N LEU A 337 -15.38 13.94 -30.08
CA LEU A 337 -16.10 12.66 -30.17
C LEU A 337 -16.68 12.23 -28.82
N VAL A 338 -15.87 12.30 -27.76
CA VAL A 338 -16.31 11.88 -26.42
C VAL A 338 -17.28 12.89 -25.80
N LEU A 339 -17.03 14.19 -25.92
CA LEU A 339 -17.82 15.25 -25.31
C LEU A 339 -19.19 15.45 -25.99
N ASN A 340 -19.20 15.49 -27.32
CA ASN A 340 -20.38 15.89 -28.11
C ASN A 340 -21.17 14.68 -28.61
N GLU A 341 -20.49 13.62 -29.05
CA GLU A 341 -21.13 12.44 -29.64
C GLU A 341 -21.30 11.27 -28.65
N TYR A 342 -20.70 11.37 -27.46
CA TYR A 342 -20.75 10.32 -26.43
C TYR A 342 -20.20 8.97 -26.93
N ARG A 343 -19.25 9.02 -27.88
CA ARG A 343 -18.66 7.84 -28.52
C ARG A 343 -17.19 7.71 -28.17
N ARG A 344 -16.77 6.47 -27.93
CA ARG A 344 -15.36 6.08 -27.71
C ARG A 344 -14.82 5.41 -28.96
N CYS A 345 -13.49 5.43 -29.13
CA CYS A 345 -12.84 4.87 -30.31
C CYS A 345 -12.94 3.35 -30.46
N ASP A 346 -13.41 2.64 -29.44
CA ASP A 346 -13.70 1.20 -29.49
C ASP A 346 -15.20 0.89 -29.51
N GLY A 347 -16.04 1.92 -29.70
CA GLY A 347 -17.50 1.77 -29.81
C GLY A 347 -18.24 1.56 -28.49
N ARG A 348 -17.54 1.56 -27.35
CA ARG A 348 -18.18 1.43 -26.03
C ARG A 348 -18.89 2.70 -25.59
N ASP A 349 -19.89 2.53 -24.73
CA ASP A 349 -20.43 3.62 -23.93
C ASP A 349 -19.38 4.13 -22.91
N LEU A 350 -19.64 5.32 -22.36
CA LEU A 350 -18.75 5.98 -21.40
C LEU A 350 -18.54 5.17 -20.11
N THR A 351 -19.53 4.38 -19.68
CA THR A 351 -19.49 3.61 -18.42
C THR A 351 -19.13 2.14 -18.61
N SER A 352 -19.05 1.65 -19.85
CA SER A 352 -18.92 0.21 -20.12
C SER A 352 -17.49 -0.31 -19.92
N LEU A 353 -17.37 -1.45 -19.23
CA LEU A 353 -16.12 -2.22 -19.10
C LEU A 353 -15.77 -2.93 -20.42
N ARG A 354 -14.47 -3.17 -20.67
CA ARG A 354 -14.04 -4.09 -21.74
C ARG A 354 -14.37 -5.54 -21.38
N ASN A 355 -14.31 -6.41 -22.37
CA ASN A 355 -14.43 -7.86 -22.17
C ASN A 355 -13.33 -8.35 -21.21
N ILE A 356 -13.74 -9.08 -20.17
CA ILE A 356 -12.85 -9.63 -19.15
C ILE A 356 -12.86 -11.15 -19.26
N SER A 357 -11.67 -11.75 -19.28
CA SER A 357 -11.47 -13.19 -19.08
C SER A 357 -10.49 -13.41 -17.93
N CYS A 358 -10.73 -14.48 -17.18
CA CYS A 358 -9.95 -14.82 -15.99
C CYS A 358 -9.68 -16.32 -16.00
N GLU A 359 -8.41 -16.68 -15.92
CA GLU A 359 -7.96 -18.06 -15.79
C GLU A 359 -7.06 -18.18 -14.56
N ALA A 360 -7.18 -19.28 -13.83
CA ALA A 360 -6.38 -19.60 -12.66
C ALA A 360 -5.84 -21.03 -12.79
N ASP A 361 -4.79 -21.38 -12.03
CA ASP A 361 -4.12 -22.69 -12.10
C ASP A 361 -3.51 -23.03 -13.47
N ILE A 362 -2.83 -22.06 -14.07
CA ILE A 362 -2.24 -22.19 -15.42
C ILE A 362 -0.99 -23.07 -15.37
N PHE A 363 -0.16 -22.88 -14.35
CA PHE A 363 1.13 -23.56 -14.23
C PHE A 363 1.20 -24.39 -12.95
N LYS A 364 1.06 -25.72 -13.10
CA LYS A 364 1.06 -26.69 -11.99
C LYS A 364 2.26 -26.61 -11.02
N PRO A 365 3.51 -26.31 -11.46
CA PRO A 365 4.64 -26.23 -10.53
C PRO A 365 4.61 -24.98 -9.64
N LEU A 366 3.90 -23.92 -10.03
CA LEU A 366 3.82 -22.68 -9.26
C LEU A 366 2.91 -22.86 -8.05
N HIS A 367 3.13 -22.10 -6.98
CA HIS A 367 2.28 -22.21 -5.80
C HIS A 367 0.85 -21.74 -6.10
N GLY A 368 0.73 -20.65 -6.85
CA GLY A 368 -0.50 -20.26 -7.53
C GLY A 368 -0.20 -19.40 -8.76
N SER A 369 -1.13 -19.38 -9.70
CA SER A 369 -1.00 -18.64 -10.96
C SER A 369 -2.37 -18.18 -11.47
N ALA A 370 -2.40 -17.03 -12.13
CA ALA A 370 -3.59 -16.53 -12.81
C ALA A 370 -3.23 -15.67 -14.02
N LEU A 371 -4.02 -15.78 -15.08
CA LEU A 371 -3.99 -14.91 -16.26
C LEU A 371 -5.27 -14.09 -16.22
N PHE A 372 -5.09 -12.78 -16.12
CA PHE A 372 -6.20 -11.85 -16.13
C PHE A 372 -6.10 -11.01 -17.41
N GLN A 373 -7.17 -11.00 -18.20
CA GLN A 373 -7.26 -10.20 -19.41
C GLN A 373 -8.49 -9.31 -19.38
N ARG A 374 -8.30 -8.04 -19.73
CA ARG A 374 -9.35 -7.03 -19.90
C ARG A 374 -9.12 -6.27 -21.20
N GLY A 375 -9.88 -6.61 -22.24
CA GLY A 375 -9.59 -6.20 -23.61
C GLY A 375 -8.16 -6.56 -24.02
N GLN A 376 -7.40 -5.57 -24.49
CA GLN A 376 -5.98 -5.70 -24.87
C GLN A 376 -5.02 -5.35 -23.73
N THR A 377 -5.43 -5.60 -22.48
CA THR A 377 -4.54 -5.57 -21.31
C THR A 377 -4.56 -6.94 -20.68
N GLN A 378 -3.41 -7.61 -20.67
CA GLN A 378 -3.25 -8.96 -20.14
C GLN A 378 -2.08 -9.01 -19.17
N VAL A 379 -2.31 -9.62 -18.01
CA VAL A 379 -1.28 -9.81 -16.99
C VAL A 379 -1.25 -11.26 -16.53
N LEU A 380 -0.05 -11.81 -16.41
CA LEU A 380 0.22 -13.09 -15.78
C LEU A 380 0.71 -12.83 -14.35
N CYS A 381 -0.05 -13.28 -13.37
CA CYS A 381 0.31 -13.21 -11.97
C CYS A 381 0.73 -14.58 -11.44
N SER A 382 1.85 -14.63 -10.73
CA SER A 382 2.34 -15.83 -10.05
C SER A 382 2.56 -15.56 -8.57
N VAL A 383 2.29 -16.57 -7.74
CA VAL A 383 2.50 -16.52 -6.29
C VAL A 383 3.62 -17.48 -5.91
N THR A 384 4.55 -16.99 -5.10
CA THR A 384 5.61 -17.78 -4.50
C THR A 384 5.61 -17.63 -2.98
N PHE A 385 5.76 -18.74 -2.27
CA PHE A 385 5.95 -18.77 -0.82
C PHE A 385 7.39 -19.07 -0.47
N ASP A 386 7.85 -18.45 0.62
CA ASP A 386 9.11 -18.80 1.27
C ASP A 386 9.01 -18.59 2.79
N SER A 387 10.05 -18.94 3.54
CA SER A 387 10.17 -18.70 4.96
C SER A 387 10.11 -17.20 5.31
N LEU A 388 9.78 -16.88 6.56
CA LEU A 388 9.79 -15.50 7.06
C LEU A 388 11.18 -14.86 7.06
N GLU A 389 12.24 -15.68 7.02
CA GLU A 389 13.63 -15.19 6.93
C GLU A 389 13.95 -14.60 5.55
N SER A 390 13.23 -15.03 4.51
CA SER A 390 13.32 -14.53 3.14
C SER A 390 12.52 -13.25 2.91
N SER A 391 11.93 -12.67 3.96
CA SER A 391 11.26 -11.37 3.89
C SER A 391 12.22 -10.27 3.49
N ILE A 392 11.71 -9.23 2.82
CA ILE A 392 12.53 -8.07 2.48
C ILE A 392 12.81 -7.30 3.79
N LYS A 393 14.08 -7.29 4.17
CA LYS A 393 14.57 -6.49 5.30
C LYS A 393 14.66 -5.04 4.84
N THR A 394 13.90 -4.18 5.50
CA THR A 394 13.93 -2.75 5.17
C THR A 394 15.22 -2.11 5.67
N ASP A 395 15.67 -1.08 4.94
CA ASP A 395 16.81 -0.28 5.36
C ASP A 395 16.54 0.44 6.68
N ILE A 396 17.61 0.74 7.42
CA ILE A 396 17.56 1.30 8.78
C ILE A 396 16.71 2.56 8.85
N ILE A 397 16.81 3.44 7.84
CA ILE A 397 16.06 4.70 7.77
C ILE A 397 14.59 4.39 7.50
N THR A 398 14.29 3.52 6.54
CA THR A 398 12.93 3.07 6.24
C THR A 398 12.30 2.39 7.44
N THR A 399 13.03 1.58 8.21
CA THR A 399 12.55 1.04 9.48
C THR A 399 12.32 2.14 10.51
N ALA A 400 13.22 3.13 10.60
CA ALA A 400 13.07 4.26 11.50
C ALA A 400 11.87 5.15 11.14
N LEU A 401 11.50 5.24 9.86
CA LEU A 401 10.34 6.00 9.35
C LEU A 401 9.05 5.19 9.43
N SER A 402 9.01 3.99 8.86
CA SER A 402 7.79 3.17 8.71
C SER A 402 7.49 2.30 9.92
N GLY A 403 8.51 1.84 10.66
CA GLY A 403 8.35 0.90 11.80
C GLY A 403 8.18 -0.56 11.41
N VAL A 404 8.05 -0.80 10.11
CA VAL A 404 8.12 -2.13 9.54
C VAL A 404 9.59 -2.52 9.48
N LYS A 405 9.96 -3.60 10.16
CA LYS A 405 11.31 -4.20 10.05
C LYS A 405 11.39 -5.06 8.80
N ASP A 406 10.41 -5.94 8.64
CA ASP A 406 10.39 -6.98 7.63
C ASP A 406 9.09 -6.91 6.83
N LYS A 407 9.22 -6.95 5.51
CA LYS A 407 8.10 -6.92 4.56
C LYS A 407 7.82 -8.35 4.08
N ASN A 408 6.81 -8.97 4.69
CA ASN A 408 6.40 -10.36 4.43
C ASN A 408 5.50 -10.52 3.19
N PHE A 409 4.91 -9.44 2.70
CA PHE A 409 4.16 -9.43 1.45
C PHE A 409 4.81 -8.44 0.50
N MET A 410 5.15 -8.91 -0.70
CA MET A 410 5.78 -8.11 -1.72
C MET A 410 5.12 -8.37 -3.07
N LEU A 411 4.92 -7.30 -3.85
CA LEU A 411 4.48 -7.41 -5.23
C LEU A 411 5.54 -6.81 -6.16
N HIS A 412 6.04 -7.62 -7.08
CA HIS A 412 6.90 -7.16 -8.16
C HIS A 412 6.10 -7.07 -9.44
N TYR A 413 6.17 -5.92 -10.08
CA TYR A 413 5.48 -5.62 -11.32
C TYR A 413 6.53 -5.44 -12.41
N GLU A 414 6.36 -6.15 -13.52
CA GLU A 414 7.29 -6.13 -14.64
C GLU A 414 6.55 -5.69 -15.90
N PHE A 415 7.08 -4.69 -16.60
CA PHE A 415 6.52 -4.16 -17.84
C PHE A 415 7.52 -4.32 -18.99
N PRO A 416 7.59 -5.51 -19.57
CA PRO A 416 8.52 -5.77 -20.65
C PRO A 416 8.13 -4.98 -21.92
N PRO A 417 9.11 -4.57 -22.75
CA PRO A 417 8.85 -3.76 -23.96
C PRO A 417 7.90 -4.43 -24.98
N TYR A 418 7.89 -5.76 -25.04
CA TYR A 418 6.98 -6.50 -25.93
C TYR A 418 5.50 -6.26 -25.59
N ALA A 419 5.17 -5.86 -24.36
CA ALA A 419 3.79 -5.60 -23.94
C ALA A 419 3.13 -4.43 -24.69
N THR A 420 3.93 -3.55 -25.29
CA THR A 420 3.46 -2.47 -26.18
C THR A 420 3.97 -2.61 -27.61
N ASN A 421 4.53 -3.77 -27.96
CA ASN A 421 5.18 -4.02 -29.26
C ASN A 421 6.37 -3.07 -29.53
N GLU A 422 7.14 -2.75 -28.50
CA GLU A 422 8.31 -1.86 -28.58
C GLU A 422 9.61 -2.62 -28.29
N ILE A 423 10.74 -2.03 -28.71
CA ILE A 423 12.08 -2.51 -28.36
C ILE A 423 12.66 -1.56 -27.30
N GLY A 424 12.98 -2.09 -26.12
CA GLY A 424 13.47 -1.31 -25.00
C GLY A 424 14.62 -1.99 -24.25
N LYS A 425 15.39 -1.21 -23.50
CA LYS A 425 16.45 -1.75 -22.63
C LYS A 425 15.84 -2.29 -21.33
N MET A 426 16.09 -3.56 -21.03
CA MET A 426 15.73 -4.18 -19.74
C MET A 426 16.83 -3.91 -18.70
N SER A 427 16.97 -2.67 -18.23
CA SER A 427 18.02 -2.32 -17.26
C SER A 427 17.51 -1.49 -16.09
N GLY A 428 17.84 -1.96 -14.88
CA GLY A 428 17.63 -1.24 -13.62
C GLY A 428 16.18 -1.19 -13.15
N MET A 429 15.97 -0.47 -12.06
CA MET A 429 14.66 -0.33 -11.41
C MET A 429 13.89 0.82 -12.07
N ASN A 430 12.88 0.52 -12.88
CA ASN A 430 12.06 1.53 -13.53
C ASN A 430 11.11 2.18 -12.52
N ARG A 431 11.15 3.52 -12.40
CA ARG A 431 10.28 4.27 -11.48
C ARG A 431 8.81 3.98 -11.71
N ARG A 432 8.36 3.82 -12.97
CA ARG A 432 6.94 3.58 -13.30
C ARG A 432 6.49 2.19 -12.87
N GLU A 433 7.30 1.18 -13.14
CA GLU A 433 7.04 -0.21 -12.73
C GLU A 433 6.91 -0.33 -11.22
N LEU A 434 7.86 0.27 -10.47
CA LEU A 434 7.81 0.29 -9.02
C LEU A 434 6.54 0.99 -8.50
N GLY A 435 6.16 2.12 -9.10
CA GLY A 435 4.94 2.83 -8.73
C GLY A 435 3.66 2.01 -8.95
N HIS A 436 3.56 1.32 -10.10
CA HIS A 436 2.43 0.44 -10.40
C HIS A 436 2.40 -0.78 -9.48
N GLY A 437 3.57 -1.38 -9.21
CA GLY A 437 3.71 -2.50 -8.27
C GLY A 437 3.29 -2.11 -6.87
N ALA A 438 3.75 -0.95 -6.37
CA ALA A 438 3.37 -0.44 -5.05
C ALA A 438 1.86 -0.18 -4.93
N LEU A 439 1.21 0.33 -5.98
CA LEU A 439 -0.25 0.54 -6.00
C LEU A 439 -1.01 -0.79 -5.93
N ALA A 440 -0.62 -1.77 -6.76
CA ALA A 440 -1.22 -3.10 -6.72
C ALA A 440 -0.97 -3.79 -5.37
N GLU A 441 0.22 -3.64 -4.78
CA GLU A 441 0.54 -4.14 -3.45
C GLU A 441 -0.37 -3.53 -2.37
N LYS A 442 -0.54 -2.20 -2.37
CA LYS A 442 -1.45 -1.48 -1.45
C LYS A 442 -2.89 -2.00 -1.55
N SER A 443 -3.33 -2.39 -2.74
CA SER A 443 -4.69 -2.92 -2.95
C SER A 443 -4.90 -4.33 -2.36
N LEU A 444 -3.86 -5.17 -2.37
CA LEU A 444 -3.91 -6.58 -1.96
C LEU A 444 -3.52 -6.79 -0.50
N ARG A 445 -2.58 -6.00 0.01
CA ARG A 445 -2.08 -6.12 1.40
C ARG A 445 -3.20 -6.18 2.45
N PRO A 446 -4.27 -5.36 2.40
CA PRO A 446 -5.32 -5.37 3.42
C PRO A 446 -6.15 -6.66 3.48
N VAL A 447 -6.19 -7.43 2.39
CA VAL A 447 -6.94 -8.70 2.37
C VAL A 447 -6.10 -9.90 2.82
N ILE A 448 -4.80 -9.72 2.98
CA ILE A 448 -3.87 -10.79 3.39
C ILE A 448 -3.90 -10.94 4.92
N PRO A 449 -3.98 -12.18 5.45
CA PRO A 449 -3.91 -12.42 6.89
C PRO A 449 -2.61 -11.91 7.52
N LYS A 450 -2.70 -11.19 8.63
CA LYS A 450 -1.54 -10.68 9.38
C LYS A 450 -0.66 -11.81 9.93
N ASP A 451 -1.27 -12.93 10.34
CA ASP A 451 -0.59 -14.10 10.93
C ASP A 451 -0.30 -15.22 9.90
N PHE A 452 -0.03 -14.85 8.65
CA PHE A 452 0.33 -15.84 7.64
C PHE A 452 1.79 -16.33 7.84
N PRO A 453 2.06 -17.64 7.88
CA PRO A 453 3.35 -18.20 8.33
C PRO A 453 4.45 -18.15 7.26
N PHE A 454 4.18 -17.57 6.10
CA PHE A 454 5.10 -17.51 4.97
C PHE A 454 5.26 -16.08 4.49
N THR A 455 6.42 -15.81 3.93
CA THR A 455 6.61 -14.66 3.04
C THR A 455 5.90 -14.95 1.73
N ILE A 456 5.10 -14.00 1.25
CA ILE A 456 4.35 -14.09 0.00
C ILE A 456 4.97 -13.11 -1.00
N ARG A 457 5.43 -13.64 -2.13
CA ARG A 457 5.80 -12.85 -3.30
C ARG A 457 4.76 -13.04 -4.40
N VAL A 458 4.18 -11.94 -4.85
CA VAL A 458 3.38 -11.88 -6.09
C VAL A 458 4.26 -11.27 -7.17
N THR A 459 4.42 -11.95 -8.30
CA THR A 459 5.02 -11.36 -9.50
C THR A 459 3.90 -11.13 -10.51
N SER A 460 3.81 -9.93 -11.06
CA SER A 460 2.87 -9.58 -12.13
C SER A 460 3.66 -9.20 -13.37
N GLU A 461 3.62 -10.06 -14.38
CA GLU A 461 4.21 -9.83 -15.69
C GLU A 461 3.13 -9.31 -16.64
N VAL A 462 3.34 -8.13 -17.22
CA VAL A 462 2.40 -7.57 -18.20
C VAL A 462 2.72 -8.15 -19.58
N LEU A 463 1.77 -8.88 -20.14
CA LEU A 463 1.91 -9.51 -21.46
C LEU A 463 1.42 -8.61 -22.58
N GLU A 464 0.33 -7.88 -22.34
CA GLU A 464 -0.23 -6.89 -23.26
C GLU A 464 -0.70 -5.66 -22.46
N SER A 465 -0.56 -4.47 -23.04
CA SER A 465 -1.02 -3.23 -22.41
C SER A 465 -1.70 -2.27 -23.38
N ASN A 466 -2.99 -2.08 -23.16
CA ASN A 466 -3.81 -1.01 -23.76
C ASN A 466 -4.72 -0.35 -22.73
N GLY A 467 -4.31 -0.28 -21.47
CA GLY A 467 -5.04 0.42 -20.41
C GLY A 467 -4.86 -0.21 -19.04
N SER A 468 -4.46 0.62 -18.07
CA SER A 468 -4.29 0.30 -16.63
C SER A 468 -3.92 -1.15 -16.29
N SER A 469 -2.70 -1.54 -16.71
CA SER A 469 -2.10 -2.82 -16.33
C SER A 469 -1.89 -2.95 -14.82
N SER A 470 -1.73 -1.85 -14.07
CA SER A 470 -1.64 -1.88 -12.61
C SER A 470 -2.93 -2.36 -11.92
N MET A 471 -4.10 -1.98 -12.44
CA MET A 471 -5.38 -2.49 -11.95
C MET A 471 -5.63 -3.92 -12.40
N ALA A 472 -5.17 -4.30 -13.59
CA ALA A 472 -5.14 -5.70 -14.00
C ALA A 472 -4.27 -6.55 -13.05
N SER A 473 -3.11 -6.06 -12.61
CA SER A 473 -2.24 -6.72 -11.61
C SER A 473 -2.92 -6.90 -10.25
N ALA A 474 -3.75 -5.95 -9.81
CA ALA A 474 -4.54 -6.11 -8.60
C ALA A 474 -5.56 -7.27 -8.74
N CYS A 475 -6.27 -7.33 -9.87
CA CYS A 475 -7.23 -8.39 -10.17
C CYS A 475 -6.55 -9.76 -10.31
N GLY A 476 -5.52 -9.86 -11.17
CA GLY A 476 -4.75 -11.09 -11.39
C GLY A 476 -4.03 -11.57 -10.13
N GLY A 477 -3.47 -10.65 -9.34
CA GLY A 477 -2.86 -10.96 -8.05
C GLY A 477 -3.86 -11.52 -7.05
N SER A 478 -5.08 -10.97 -6.99
CA SER A 478 -6.16 -11.53 -6.16
C SER A 478 -6.49 -12.97 -6.55
N LEU A 479 -6.63 -13.25 -7.85
CA LEU A 479 -6.92 -14.60 -8.36
C LEU A 479 -5.78 -15.58 -8.07
N ALA A 480 -4.52 -15.17 -8.31
CA ALA A 480 -3.36 -16.01 -8.07
C ALA A 480 -3.18 -16.33 -6.58
N LEU A 481 -3.50 -15.38 -5.68
CA LEU A 481 -3.49 -15.62 -4.23
C LEU A 481 -4.55 -16.64 -3.79
N MET A 482 -5.73 -16.60 -4.41
CA MET A 482 -6.79 -17.60 -4.17
C MET A 482 -6.40 -18.99 -4.64
N ASP A 483 -5.84 -19.11 -5.86
CA ASP A 483 -5.34 -20.38 -6.39
C ASP A 483 -4.19 -20.95 -5.52
N ALA A 484 -3.31 -20.08 -5.03
CA ALA A 484 -2.25 -20.45 -4.09
C ALA A 484 -2.77 -20.93 -2.72
N GLY A 485 -4.07 -20.78 -2.44
CA GLY A 485 -4.69 -21.16 -1.18
C GLY A 485 -4.35 -20.21 -0.03
N VAL A 486 -4.01 -18.94 -0.33
CA VAL A 486 -3.93 -17.90 0.69
C VAL A 486 -5.34 -17.58 1.16
N PRO A 487 -5.65 -17.66 2.47
CA PRO A 487 -6.99 -17.40 2.97
C PRO A 487 -7.23 -15.88 3.04
N ILE A 488 -7.33 -15.23 1.88
CA ILE A 488 -7.63 -13.81 1.79
C ILE A 488 -9.05 -13.52 2.29
N SER A 489 -9.26 -12.36 2.92
CA SER A 489 -10.54 -12.02 3.53
C SER A 489 -11.65 -11.73 2.50
N SER A 490 -11.28 -11.28 1.30
CA SER A 490 -12.16 -11.07 0.16
C SER A 490 -11.34 -10.96 -1.13
N ALA A 491 -11.99 -11.21 -2.26
CA ALA A 491 -11.50 -10.83 -3.58
C ALA A 491 -11.27 -9.32 -3.70
N VAL A 492 -10.23 -8.93 -4.44
CA VAL A 492 -9.92 -7.55 -4.79
C VAL A 492 -10.03 -7.36 -6.30
N ALA A 493 -10.67 -6.26 -6.72
CA ALA A 493 -10.70 -5.81 -8.11
C ALA A 493 -10.25 -4.36 -8.20
N GLY A 494 -9.82 -3.96 -9.40
CA GLY A 494 -9.39 -2.60 -9.70
C GLY A 494 -9.93 -2.08 -11.03
N VAL A 495 -10.33 -0.81 -11.05
CA VAL A 495 -10.83 -0.10 -12.22
C VAL A 495 -10.05 1.19 -12.43
N ALA A 496 -9.90 1.58 -13.69
CA ALA A 496 -9.36 2.88 -14.06
C ALA A 496 -10.47 3.75 -14.64
N ILE A 497 -10.55 4.97 -14.17
CA ILE A 497 -11.48 6.01 -14.57
C ILE A 497 -10.68 7.14 -15.21
N GLY A 498 -11.17 7.68 -16.31
CA GLY A 498 -10.62 8.89 -16.92
C GLY A 498 -11.61 10.02 -16.95
N LEU A 499 -11.11 11.19 -17.32
CA LEU A 499 -11.89 12.39 -17.51
C LEU A 499 -11.49 13.06 -18.81
N ILE A 500 -12.48 13.51 -19.58
CA ILE A 500 -12.29 14.50 -20.64
C ILE A 500 -13.12 15.71 -20.28
N SER A 501 -12.50 16.88 -20.27
CA SER A 501 -13.14 18.15 -19.90
C SER A 501 -12.95 19.22 -20.96
N LYS A 502 -13.80 20.24 -20.96
CA LYS A 502 -13.63 21.45 -21.76
C LYS A 502 -13.48 22.62 -20.81
N ALA A 503 -12.34 23.29 -20.88
CA ALA A 503 -12.07 24.48 -20.07
C ALA A 503 -12.88 25.67 -20.59
N ASN A 504 -13.27 26.57 -19.70
CA ASN A 504 -13.90 27.83 -20.06
C ASN A 504 -12.85 28.78 -20.71
N PRO A 505 -13.09 29.30 -21.94
CA PRO A 505 -12.16 30.22 -22.60
C PRO A 505 -11.84 31.50 -21.79
N GLU A 506 -12.80 32.01 -21.02
CA GLU A 506 -12.63 33.23 -20.22
C GLU A 506 -11.92 32.96 -18.88
N LYS A 507 -12.05 31.74 -18.36
CA LYS A 507 -11.45 31.29 -17.10
C LYS A 507 -10.92 29.86 -17.25
N PRO A 508 -9.65 29.70 -17.68
CA PRO A 508 -9.06 28.38 -17.93
C PRO A 508 -9.04 27.44 -16.72
N SER A 509 -9.21 27.97 -15.50
CA SER A 509 -9.29 27.22 -14.26
C SER A 509 -10.67 26.60 -13.99
N GLU A 510 -11.71 26.98 -14.75
CA GLU A 510 -13.08 26.47 -14.62
C GLU A 510 -13.40 25.48 -15.75
N ILE A 511 -14.06 24.39 -15.39
CA ILE A 511 -14.52 23.35 -16.34
C ILE A 511 -15.94 23.69 -16.77
N GLN A 512 -16.16 23.87 -18.07
CA GLN A 512 -17.46 24.14 -18.69
C GLN A 512 -18.28 22.84 -18.87
N ASP A 513 -17.66 21.82 -19.46
CA ASP A 513 -18.29 20.53 -19.73
C ASP A 513 -17.30 19.38 -19.47
N TYR A 514 -17.79 18.21 -19.10
CA TYR A 514 -16.94 17.04 -18.85
C TYR A 514 -17.65 15.69 -19.01
N ARG A 515 -16.89 14.64 -19.30
CA ARG A 515 -17.34 13.25 -19.36
C ARG A 515 -16.37 12.35 -18.58
N ILE A 516 -16.93 11.49 -17.72
CA ILE A 516 -16.19 10.50 -16.94
C ILE A 516 -16.23 9.16 -17.69
N LEU A 517 -15.06 8.58 -17.91
CA LEU A 517 -14.88 7.35 -18.68
C LEU A 517 -14.53 6.18 -17.74
N THR A 518 -15.24 5.07 -17.85
CA THR A 518 -14.93 3.82 -17.16
C THR A 518 -14.01 2.94 -18.01
N ASP A 519 -13.03 2.34 -17.35
CA ASP A 519 -12.08 1.38 -17.90
C ASP A 519 -11.37 1.93 -19.14
N ILE A 520 -10.54 2.95 -18.88
CA ILE A 520 -9.87 3.72 -19.92
C ILE A 520 -8.82 2.92 -20.70
N LEU A 521 -8.74 3.25 -21.98
CA LEU A 521 -7.70 2.84 -22.92
C LEU A 521 -6.42 3.67 -22.72
N GLY A 522 -5.30 3.20 -23.28
CA GLY A 522 -4.05 3.97 -23.29
C GLY A 522 -4.18 5.34 -23.97
N ILE A 523 -4.93 5.41 -25.08
CA ILE A 523 -5.20 6.66 -25.79
C ILE A 523 -6.11 7.62 -25.00
N GLU A 524 -7.08 7.08 -24.26
CA GLU A 524 -7.98 7.86 -23.40
C GLU A 524 -7.26 8.46 -22.19
N ASP A 525 -6.30 7.72 -21.62
CA ASP A 525 -5.37 8.28 -20.63
C ASP A 525 -4.54 9.40 -21.29
N TYR A 526 -3.82 9.10 -22.38
CA TYR A 526 -2.92 10.05 -23.03
C TYR A 526 -3.59 11.39 -23.41
N LEU A 527 -4.78 11.35 -24.00
CA LEU A 527 -5.53 12.52 -24.46
C LEU A 527 -6.50 13.10 -23.41
N GLY A 528 -6.71 12.39 -22.31
CA GLY A 528 -7.56 12.78 -21.19
C GLY A 528 -6.89 13.75 -20.21
N ASP A 529 -7.68 14.20 -19.23
CA ASP A 529 -7.29 15.20 -18.23
C ASP A 529 -7.07 14.60 -16.83
N MET A 530 -7.46 13.34 -16.64
CA MET A 530 -7.34 12.63 -15.37
C MET A 530 -7.12 11.14 -15.62
N ASP A 531 -6.21 10.54 -14.84
CA ASP A 531 -6.01 9.10 -14.68
C ASP A 531 -6.28 8.75 -13.22
N PHE A 532 -7.43 8.13 -12.98
CA PHE A 532 -7.92 7.78 -11.66
C PHE A 532 -8.01 6.26 -11.54
N LYS A 533 -7.33 5.66 -10.57
CA LYS A 533 -7.28 4.22 -10.34
C LYS A 533 -7.83 3.93 -8.96
N LEU A 534 -8.76 2.99 -8.86
CA LEU A 534 -9.36 2.58 -7.60
C LEU A 534 -9.40 1.06 -7.54
N ALA A 535 -8.98 0.52 -6.40
CA ALA A 535 -9.03 -0.90 -6.12
C ALA A 535 -9.55 -1.18 -4.70
N GLY A 536 -10.22 -2.30 -4.54
CA GLY A 536 -10.90 -2.64 -3.31
C GLY A 536 -11.70 -3.92 -3.41
N THR A 537 -12.54 -4.15 -2.40
CA THR A 537 -13.38 -5.34 -2.26
C THR A 537 -14.86 -4.95 -2.37
N ASN A 538 -15.76 -5.92 -2.24
CA ASN A 538 -17.19 -5.65 -2.16
C ASN A 538 -17.57 -4.84 -0.90
N LYS A 539 -16.74 -4.85 0.14
CA LYS A 539 -16.97 -4.14 1.41
C LYS A 539 -16.51 -2.69 1.36
N GLY A 540 -15.41 -2.39 0.66
CA GLY A 540 -14.82 -1.06 0.69
C GLY A 540 -13.59 -0.90 -0.18
N ILE A 541 -13.01 0.29 -0.12
CA ILE A 541 -11.84 0.72 -0.90
C ILE A 541 -10.57 0.31 -0.14
N ASN A 542 -9.58 -0.20 -0.89
CA ASN A 542 -8.25 -0.55 -0.36
C ASN A 542 -7.15 0.37 -0.89
N ALA A 543 -7.25 0.84 -2.13
CA ALA A 543 -6.27 1.74 -2.72
C ALA A 543 -6.93 2.68 -3.71
N LEU A 544 -6.41 3.90 -3.78
CA LEU A 544 -6.80 4.89 -4.77
C LEU A 544 -5.58 5.69 -5.18
N GLN A 545 -5.43 5.91 -6.48
CA GLN A 545 -4.42 6.78 -7.05
C GLN A 545 -5.09 7.69 -8.08
N ALA A 546 -5.02 9.00 -7.90
CA ALA A 546 -5.55 9.97 -8.85
C ALA A 546 -4.44 10.89 -9.32
N ASP A 547 -4.26 10.97 -10.64
CA ASP A 547 -3.36 11.87 -11.34
C ASP A 547 -4.16 12.80 -12.22
N VAL A 548 -4.08 14.10 -11.95
CA VAL A 548 -4.70 15.14 -12.76
C VAL A 548 -3.65 15.73 -13.69
N LYS A 549 -3.98 15.89 -14.97
CA LYS A 549 -3.08 16.47 -15.99
C LYS A 549 -3.34 17.96 -16.25
N ILE A 550 -4.45 18.48 -15.74
CA ILE A 550 -4.79 19.90 -15.71
C ILE A 550 -4.45 20.51 -14.34
N PRO A 551 -4.43 21.85 -14.19
CA PRO A 551 -4.03 22.51 -12.94
C PRO A 551 -4.78 22.07 -11.68
N GLY A 552 -6.00 21.54 -11.82
CA GLY A 552 -6.72 20.89 -10.74
C GLY A 552 -8.16 20.57 -11.11
N LEU A 553 -8.78 19.68 -10.33
CA LEU A 553 -10.18 19.27 -10.49
C LEU A 553 -11.05 19.75 -9.34
N PRO A 554 -12.29 20.20 -9.62
CA PRO A 554 -13.26 20.47 -8.57
C PRO A 554 -13.52 19.23 -7.71
N LEU A 555 -13.60 19.43 -6.39
CA LEU A 555 -13.84 18.35 -5.43
C LEU A 555 -15.10 17.53 -5.76
N LYS A 556 -16.16 18.18 -6.25
CA LYS A 556 -17.41 17.52 -6.66
C LYS A 556 -17.16 16.45 -7.72
N LEU A 557 -16.36 16.76 -8.74
CA LEU A 557 -16.03 15.84 -9.83
C LEU A 557 -15.23 14.65 -9.33
N VAL A 558 -14.28 14.88 -8.41
CA VAL A 558 -13.53 13.80 -7.76
C VAL A 558 -14.45 12.85 -6.98
N MET A 559 -15.46 13.39 -6.28
CA MET A 559 -16.45 12.57 -5.57
C MET A 559 -17.31 11.72 -6.53
N GLU A 560 -17.72 12.30 -7.67
CA GLU A 560 -18.45 11.58 -8.73
C GLU A 560 -17.60 10.44 -9.31
N ALA A 561 -16.32 10.69 -9.57
CA ALA A 561 -15.39 9.67 -10.06
C ALA A 561 -15.18 8.52 -9.05
N ILE A 562 -15.05 8.80 -7.75
CA ILE A 562 -14.98 7.77 -6.70
C ILE A 562 -16.24 6.91 -6.70
N GLN A 563 -17.42 7.54 -6.83
CA GLN A 563 -18.70 6.84 -6.83
C GLN A 563 -18.83 5.91 -8.03
N GLN A 564 -18.55 6.40 -9.23
CA GLN A 564 -18.57 5.59 -10.46
C GLN A 564 -17.57 4.42 -10.37
N ALA A 565 -16.33 4.70 -9.98
CA ALA A 565 -15.30 3.66 -9.82
C ALA A 565 -15.72 2.56 -8.82
N THR A 566 -16.34 2.94 -7.71
CA THR A 566 -16.76 1.99 -6.67
C THR A 566 -17.91 1.10 -7.16
N GLY A 567 -18.85 1.65 -7.94
CA GLY A 567 -19.93 0.89 -8.56
C GLY A 567 -19.38 -0.18 -9.53
N GLU A 568 -18.56 0.25 -10.49
CA GLU A 568 -17.99 -0.62 -11.52
C GLU A 568 -17.06 -1.70 -10.95
N MET A 569 -16.29 -1.37 -9.92
CA MET A 569 -15.47 -2.35 -9.20
C MET A 569 -16.32 -3.45 -8.56
N LYS A 570 -17.46 -3.10 -7.94
CA LYS A 570 -18.37 -4.08 -7.31
C LYS A 570 -19.03 -4.96 -8.37
N ASP A 571 -19.47 -4.38 -9.47
CA ASP A 571 -20.02 -5.10 -10.61
C ASP A 571 -19.02 -6.10 -11.19
N MET A 572 -17.77 -5.68 -11.35
CA MET A 572 -16.69 -6.53 -11.84
C MET A 572 -16.43 -7.72 -10.90
N LEU A 573 -16.41 -7.48 -9.58
CA LEU A 573 -16.24 -8.53 -8.58
C LEU A 573 -17.34 -9.58 -8.65
N GLN A 574 -18.60 -9.16 -8.80
CA GLN A 574 -19.75 -10.06 -8.84
C GLN A 574 -19.83 -10.87 -10.13
N LYS A 575 -19.53 -10.26 -11.28
CA LYS A 575 -19.67 -10.90 -12.59
C LYS A 575 -18.54 -11.87 -12.93
N TYR A 576 -17.29 -11.53 -12.58
CA TYR A 576 -16.11 -12.22 -13.13
C TYR A 576 -15.26 -12.98 -12.10
N ILE A 577 -15.21 -12.53 -10.84
CA ILE A 577 -14.21 -13.02 -9.86
C ILE A 577 -14.76 -14.09 -8.89
N VAL A 578 -16.08 -14.31 -8.84
CA VAL A 578 -16.74 -15.22 -7.88
C VAL A 578 -16.43 -16.72 -8.12
N TYR A 579 -16.04 -17.13 -9.34
CA TYR A 579 -16.06 -18.54 -9.74
C TYR A 579 -14.77 -19.35 -9.49
N VAL A 580 -13.71 -18.75 -8.92
CA VAL A 580 -12.46 -19.49 -8.71
C VAL A 580 -12.55 -20.37 -7.47
N THR A 581 -12.46 -21.69 -7.70
CA THR A 581 -12.51 -22.71 -6.64
C THR A 581 -11.30 -22.59 -5.71
N ILE A 582 -11.53 -22.27 -4.44
CA ILE A 582 -10.48 -22.18 -3.43
C ILE A 582 -9.87 -23.56 -3.20
N LYS A 583 -8.61 -23.76 -3.60
CA LYS A 583 -7.85 -24.96 -3.24
C LYS A 583 -7.46 -24.90 -1.77
N TYR A 584 -8.28 -25.49 -0.90
CA TYR A 584 -7.91 -25.70 0.50
C TYR A 584 -6.82 -26.78 0.61
N ARG A 585 -5.55 -26.35 0.71
CA ARG A 585 -4.46 -27.27 1.09
C ARG A 585 -4.60 -27.63 2.57
N LYS A 586 -4.69 -28.94 2.88
CA LYS A 586 -4.90 -29.48 4.23
C LYS A 586 -3.78 -29.03 5.18
N ASN A 587 -4.16 -28.36 6.27
CA ASN A 587 -3.28 -28.10 7.41
C ASN A 587 -3.04 -29.41 8.18
N VAL A 588 -1.80 -29.84 8.33
CA VAL A 588 -1.45 -30.98 9.19
C VAL A 588 -0.99 -30.43 10.52
N ARG A 589 -1.86 -30.55 11.54
CA ARG A 589 -1.53 -30.15 12.91
C ARG A 589 -0.69 -31.25 13.56
N VAL A 590 0.53 -30.91 13.99
CA VAL A 590 1.42 -31.83 14.70
C VAL A 590 1.29 -31.61 16.21
N PRO A 591 0.88 -32.61 17.01
CA PRO A 591 0.81 -32.51 18.47
C PRO A 591 2.16 -32.11 19.08
N VAL A 592 2.14 -31.31 20.17
CA VAL A 592 3.35 -30.81 20.85
C VAL A 592 4.31 -31.95 21.21
N SER A 593 3.78 -33.09 21.68
CA SER A 593 4.55 -34.29 22.03
C SER A 593 5.31 -34.92 20.86
N ARG A 594 4.86 -34.69 19.62
CA ARG A 594 5.48 -35.24 18.41
C ARG A 594 6.39 -34.24 17.70
N ARG A 595 6.49 -32.99 18.17
CA ARG A 595 7.31 -31.94 17.54
C ARG A 595 8.79 -32.30 17.49
N ALA A 596 9.36 -32.79 18.59
CA ALA A 596 10.77 -33.18 18.64
C ALA A 596 11.11 -34.28 17.62
N ARG A 597 10.21 -35.27 17.46
CA ARG A 597 10.36 -36.34 16.46
C ARG A 597 10.15 -35.86 15.02
N PHE A 598 9.20 -34.93 14.84
CA PHE A 598 8.88 -34.33 13.55
C PHE A 598 10.02 -33.43 13.03
N VAL A 599 10.59 -32.60 13.88
CA VAL A 599 11.74 -31.73 13.56
C VAL A 599 13.02 -32.55 13.43
N GLY A 600 13.22 -33.53 14.32
CA GLY A 600 14.43 -34.35 14.38
C GLY A 600 15.63 -33.58 14.96
N PRO A 601 16.77 -34.28 15.20
CA PRO A 601 18.00 -33.64 15.68
C PRO A 601 18.46 -32.55 14.69
N GLY A 602 18.64 -31.32 15.17
CA GLY A 602 19.09 -30.19 14.33
C GLY A 602 18.16 -29.83 13.16
N GLY A 603 16.89 -30.24 13.18
CA GLY A 603 15.96 -30.00 12.06
C GLY A 603 16.12 -30.97 10.88
N TYR A 604 16.89 -32.05 11.04
CA TYR A 604 17.19 -33.01 9.98
C TYR A 604 15.93 -33.63 9.34
N ASN A 605 14.95 -34.06 10.15
CA ASN A 605 13.73 -34.69 9.63
C ASN A 605 12.86 -33.69 8.87
N LEU A 606 12.81 -32.44 9.33
CA LEU A 606 12.09 -31.36 8.66
C LEU A 606 12.71 -31.04 7.30
N ARG A 607 14.04 -30.87 7.25
CA ARG A 607 14.78 -30.63 5.99
C ARG A 607 14.62 -31.79 5.01
N ARG A 608 14.67 -33.03 5.51
CA ARG A 608 14.45 -34.23 4.69
C ARG A 608 13.03 -34.29 4.12
N LEU A 609 12.01 -33.95 4.90
CA LEU A 609 10.63 -33.86 4.42
C LEU A 609 10.46 -32.77 3.36
N GLN A 610 11.11 -31.62 3.51
CA GLN A 610 11.12 -30.54 2.51
C GLN A 610 11.78 -30.96 1.20
N LEU A 611 12.81 -31.81 1.26
CA LEU A 611 13.53 -32.30 0.06
C LEU A 611 12.82 -33.46 -0.65
N CYS A 612 12.08 -34.29 0.09
CA CYS A 612 11.46 -35.51 -0.46
C CYS A 612 10.01 -35.33 -0.94
N LEU A 613 9.33 -34.25 -0.56
CA LEU A 613 7.98 -33.97 -1.07
C LEU A 613 8.08 -33.28 -2.43
N PRO A 614 7.37 -33.75 -3.48
CA PRO A 614 7.23 -32.98 -4.70
C PRO A 614 6.59 -31.63 -4.34
N THR A 615 7.11 -30.56 -4.92
CA THR A 615 6.73 -29.14 -4.70
C THR A 615 5.22 -28.83 -4.74
N SER A 616 4.41 -29.78 -5.23
CA SER A 616 2.94 -29.74 -5.22
C SER A 616 2.29 -30.08 -3.86
N MET A 617 3.00 -30.71 -2.92
CA MET A 617 2.51 -31.00 -1.56
C MET A 617 3.29 -30.23 -0.49
N ASN A 618 3.17 -28.90 -0.50
CA ASN A 618 3.58 -28.09 0.66
C ASN A 618 2.65 -28.37 1.84
N LEU A 619 3.02 -29.36 2.65
CA LEU A 619 2.40 -29.64 3.93
C LEU A 619 2.53 -28.40 4.83
N ARG A 620 1.40 -27.75 5.09
CA ARG A 620 1.22 -26.77 6.16
C ARG A 620 1.45 -27.46 7.51
N ILE A 621 2.65 -27.32 8.10
CA ILE A 621 2.87 -27.66 9.51
C ILE A 621 2.81 -26.37 10.32
N HIS A 622 1.61 -26.02 10.76
CA HIS A 622 1.47 -25.04 11.82
C HIS A 622 1.67 -25.71 13.17
N PHE A 623 2.62 -25.20 13.95
CA PHE A 623 2.81 -25.52 15.35
C PHE A 623 1.75 -24.79 16.22
N PHE A 624 0.45 -25.02 15.99
CA PHE A 624 -0.55 -24.56 16.94
C PHE A 624 -0.43 -25.35 18.25
N ALA A 625 -0.16 -24.64 19.33
CA ALA A 625 -0.30 -25.14 20.69
C ALA A 625 -1.76 -24.95 21.10
N LEU A 626 -2.60 -25.94 20.82
CA LEU A 626 -3.81 -26.18 21.58
C LEU A 626 -3.82 -27.66 21.92
N GLN A 627 -3.31 -27.98 23.11
CA GLN A 627 -3.64 -29.24 23.75
C GLN A 627 -5.14 -29.20 24.03
N GLN A 628 -5.93 -29.92 23.22
CA GLN A 628 -6.87 -30.84 23.86
C GLN A 628 -6.07 -32.10 24.17
N GLU A 629 -5.24 -32.05 25.23
CA GLU A 629 -5.22 -33.24 26.07
C GLU A 629 -6.66 -33.41 26.52
N GLN A 630 -7.21 -34.63 26.45
CA GLN A 630 -8.44 -34.91 27.19
C GLN A 630 -8.15 -34.51 28.63
N LEU A 631 -8.68 -33.36 29.05
CA LEU A 631 -8.49 -32.79 30.37
C LEU A 631 -9.05 -33.81 31.34
N LEU A 632 -8.16 -34.60 31.95
CA LEU A 632 -8.55 -35.48 33.03
C LEU A 632 -8.92 -34.56 34.20
N GLU A 633 -10.17 -34.59 34.61
CA GLU A 633 -10.66 -33.77 35.71
C GLU A 633 -10.11 -34.32 37.03
N PHE A 634 -9.51 -33.44 37.82
CA PHE A 634 -9.00 -33.82 39.14
C PHE A 634 -10.16 -34.35 40.00
N GLY A 635 -10.01 -35.55 40.52
CA GLY A 635 -11.02 -36.22 41.34
C GLY A 635 -12.07 -37.03 40.56
N ALA A 636 -12.05 -37.02 39.22
CA ALA A 636 -12.93 -37.89 38.44
C ALA A 636 -12.48 -39.37 38.48
N VAL A 637 -13.45 -40.26 38.28
CA VAL A 637 -13.25 -41.72 38.23
C VAL A 637 -13.21 -42.16 36.78
N TYR A 638 -12.18 -42.92 36.43
CA TYR A 638 -11.94 -43.42 35.08
C TYR A 638 -11.79 -44.94 35.09
N THR A 639 -12.25 -45.58 34.02
CA THR A 639 -12.00 -47.00 33.77
C THR A 639 -10.63 -47.15 33.11
N ALA A 640 -9.73 -47.92 33.72
CA ALA A 640 -8.39 -48.17 33.23
C ALA A 640 -8.20 -49.66 32.91
N THR A 641 -7.56 -49.96 31.79
CA THR A 641 -7.21 -51.34 31.41
C THR A 641 -5.83 -51.70 31.92
N ILE A 642 -5.69 -52.87 32.53
CA ILE A 642 -4.40 -53.41 32.99
C ILE A 642 -3.59 -53.89 31.79
N MET A 643 -2.41 -53.32 31.60
CA MET A 643 -1.49 -53.68 30.51
C MET A 643 -0.42 -54.67 30.95
N GLU A 644 0.07 -54.53 32.19
CA GLU A 644 1.19 -55.30 32.72
C GLU A 644 1.12 -55.32 34.25
N ILE A 645 1.51 -56.44 34.87
CA ILE A 645 1.58 -56.59 36.32
C ILE A 645 3.05 -56.70 36.72
N ARG A 646 3.49 -55.92 37.70
CA ARG A 646 4.86 -55.92 38.23
C ARG A 646 4.83 -56.10 39.75
N ASP A 647 5.97 -56.47 40.32
CA ASP A 647 6.09 -56.67 41.78
C ASP A 647 5.69 -55.42 42.59
N ILE A 648 6.01 -54.23 42.07
CA ILE A 648 5.76 -52.94 42.71
C ILE A 648 4.35 -52.36 42.47
N GLY A 649 3.58 -52.93 41.54
CA GLY A 649 2.28 -52.38 41.13
C GLY A 649 1.78 -52.83 39.77
N VAL A 650 0.68 -52.24 39.32
CA VAL A 650 0.03 -52.58 38.06
C VAL A 650 0.15 -51.42 37.09
N MET A 651 0.57 -51.68 35.84
CA MET A 651 0.60 -50.69 34.78
C MET A 651 -0.78 -50.60 34.13
N VAL A 652 -1.40 -49.43 34.22
CA VAL A 652 -2.77 -49.20 33.76
C VAL A 652 -2.83 -48.12 32.69
N LYS A 653 -3.79 -48.24 31.78
CA LYS A 653 -4.00 -47.32 30.67
C LYS A 653 -5.44 -46.83 30.68
N LEU A 654 -5.63 -45.51 30.82
CA LEU A 654 -6.96 -44.88 30.87
C LEU A 654 -7.62 -44.80 29.49
N TYR A 655 -6.84 -44.42 28.48
CA TYR A 655 -7.27 -44.38 27.08
C TYR A 655 -6.24 -45.06 26.19
N PRO A 656 -6.63 -45.69 25.07
CA PRO A 656 -5.73 -46.35 24.13
C PRO A 656 -4.58 -45.47 23.62
N ASN A 657 -4.72 -44.14 23.70
CA ASN A 657 -3.78 -43.16 23.16
C ASN A 657 -2.80 -42.61 24.21
N MET A 658 -2.96 -42.96 25.50
CA MET A 658 -2.13 -42.48 26.62
C MET A 658 -0.96 -43.44 26.93
N SER A 659 0.09 -42.96 27.58
CA SER A 659 1.13 -43.84 28.15
C SER A 659 0.58 -44.63 29.35
N ALA A 660 1.06 -45.86 29.54
CA ALA A 660 0.71 -46.63 30.72
C ALA A 660 1.30 -45.99 31.98
N VAL A 661 0.50 -45.92 33.04
CA VAL A 661 0.85 -45.29 34.32
C VAL A 661 0.92 -46.38 35.40
N LEU A 662 1.93 -46.31 36.26
CA LEU A 662 2.09 -47.25 37.36
C LEU A 662 1.10 -46.92 38.49
N LEU A 663 0.22 -47.87 38.80
CA LEU A 663 -0.59 -47.88 40.01
C LEU A 663 0.12 -48.71 41.09
N HIS A 664 0.75 -48.04 42.04
CA HIS A 664 1.56 -48.68 43.08
C HIS A 664 0.72 -49.54 44.03
N ASN A 665 1.31 -50.59 44.61
CA ASN A 665 0.63 -51.53 45.53
C ASN A 665 -0.10 -50.84 46.69
N SER A 666 0.44 -49.73 47.20
CA SER A 666 -0.18 -48.95 48.30
C SER A 666 -1.47 -48.21 47.90
N GLN A 667 -1.75 -48.09 46.60
CA GLN A 667 -2.91 -47.41 46.04
C GLN A 667 -3.94 -48.38 45.42
N LEU A 668 -3.68 -49.70 45.49
CA LEU A 668 -4.59 -50.73 44.97
C LEU A 668 -5.71 -51.08 45.95
N ASP A 669 -5.39 -51.23 47.24
CA ASP A 669 -6.32 -51.66 48.29
C ASP A 669 -5.91 -51.08 49.66
N HIS A 670 -6.81 -51.11 50.64
CA HIS A 670 -6.53 -50.80 52.04
C HIS A 670 -5.65 -51.85 52.71
N LYS A 671 -5.75 -53.12 52.31
CA LYS A 671 -4.88 -54.18 52.83
C LYS A 671 -3.46 -54.01 52.26
N ARG A 672 -2.45 -54.19 53.11
CA ARG A 672 -1.05 -54.12 52.67
C ARG A 672 -0.72 -55.36 51.84
N ILE A 673 -0.56 -55.17 50.55
CA ILE A 673 -0.31 -56.24 49.58
C ILE A 673 1.15 -56.20 49.13
N LYS A 674 1.80 -57.36 49.13
CA LYS A 674 3.18 -57.53 48.63
C LYS A 674 3.23 -57.71 47.10
N HIS A 675 2.20 -58.29 46.48
CA HIS A 675 2.13 -58.52 45.04
C HIS A 675 0.68 -58.36 44.50
N PRO A 676 0.45 -57.65 43.37
CA PRO A 676 -0.90 -57.41 42.83
C PRO A 676 -1.74 -58.67 42.54
N SER A 677 -1.10 -59.82 42.30
CA SER A 677 -1.80 -61.11 42.09
C SER A 677 -2.66 -61.55 43.28
N ALA A 678 -2.37 -61.05 44.49
CA ALA A 678 -3.19 -61.33 45.68
C ALA A 678 -4.62 -60.75 45.59
N LEU A 679 -4.88 -59.84 44.64
CA LEU A 679 -6.17 -59.22 44.39
C LEU A 679 -6.95 -59.86 43.21
N GLY A 680 -6.45 -60.96 42.64
CA GLY A 680 -7.07 -61.60 41.47
C GLY A 680 -7.10 -60.69 40.24
N LEU A 681 -6.09 -59.82 40.08
CA LEU A 681 -5.97 -58.93 38.94
C LEU A 681 -5.28 -59.63 37.76
N GLU A 682 -5.88 -59.58 36.59
CA GLU A 682 -5.36 -60.17 35.35
C GLU A 682 -5.01 -59.12 34.30
N VAL A 683 -4.06 -59.44 33.41
CA VAL A 683 -3.72 -58.58 32.27
C VAL A 683 -4.90 -58.51 31.31
N GLY A 684 -5.29 -57.29 30.93
CA GLY A 684 -6.47 -57.03 30.09
C GLY A 684 -7.75 -56.70 30.88
N GLN A 685 -7.78 -56.91 32.19
CA GLN A 685 -8.93 -56.57 33.03
C GLN A 685 -9.10 -55.04 33.15
N GLN A 686 -10.36 -54.59 33.18
CA GLN A 686 -10.71 -53.20 33.42
C GLN A 686 -10.95 -52.94 34.92
N ILE A 687 -10.33 -51.89 35.46
CA ILE A 687 -10.48 -51.46 36.85
C ILE A 687 -10.83 -49.98 36.93
N GLN A 688 -11.62 -49.58 37.93
CA GLN A 688 -11.90 -48.16 38.17
C GLN A 688 -10.81 -47.53 39.05
N VAL A 689 -10.36 -46.34 38.66
CA VAL A 689 -9.33 -45.56 39.37
C VAL A 689 -9.73 -44.09 39.43
N LYS A 690 -9.41 -43.43 40.54
CA LYS A 690 -9.61 -41.98 40.71
C LYS A 690 -8.35 -41.22 40.34
N TYR A 691 -8.50 -40.15 39.56
CA TYR A 691 -7.37 -39.31 39.13
C TYR A 691 -7.09 -38.18 40.13
N PHE A 692 -5.81 -38.01 40.50
CA PHE A 692 -5.33 -37.00 41.47
C PHE A 692 -4.33 -36.01 40.84
N GLY A 693 -4.45 -35.74 39.54
CA GLY A 693 -3.55 -34.80 38.88
C GLY A 693 -2.19 -35.41 38.49
N ARG A 694 -1.22 -34.56 38.17
CA ARG A 694 0.17 -34.93 37.89
C ARG A 694 1.06 -34.51 39.05
N ASP A 695 2.10 -35.30 39.32
CA ASP A 695 3.13 -34.93 40.27
C ASP A 695 3.89 -33.67 39.79
N PRO A 696 3.98 -32.59 40.58
CA PRO A 696 4.68 -31.37 40.19
C PRO A 696 6.18 -31.56 39.90
N THR A 697 6.84 -32.60 40.44
CA THR A 697 8.27 -32.85 40.19
C THR A 697 8.52 -33.80 39.03
N ASP A 698 7.75 -34.91 38.94
CA ASP A 698 8.02 -35.99 37.99
C ASP A 698 7.08 -35.99 36.78
N GLY A 699 6.02 -35.16 36.79
CA GLY A 699 5.02 -35.06 35.73
C GLY A 699 4.16 -36.32 35.52
N ARG A 700 4.34 -37.37 36.32
CA ARG A 700 3.59 -38.63 36.23
C ARG A 700 2.18 -38.46 36.79
N MET A 701 1.21 -39.15 36.20
CA MET A 701 -0.18 -39.15 36.66
C MET A 701 -0.30 -39.88 38.01
N ARG A 702 -1.05 -39.30 38.95
CA ARG A 702 -1.36 -39.91 40.24
C ARG A 702 -2.75 -40.56 40.17
N LEU A 703 -2.79 -41.88 40.36
CA LEU A 703 -4.02 -42.69 40.33
C LEU A 703 -4.18 -43.44 41.64
N SER A 704 -5.42 -43.64 42.09
CA SER A 704 -5.71 -44.51 43.25
C SER A 704 -7.01 -45.28 43.06
N ARG A 705 -6.97 -46.59 43.33
CA ARG A 705 -8.15 -47.46 43.43
C ARG A 705 -8.65 -47.56 44.88
N LYS A 706 -7.72 -47.51 45.84
CA LYS A 706 -7.99 -47.57 47.28
C LYS A 706 -9.09 -46.60 47.73
N VAL A 707 -9.07 -45.37 47.22
CA VAL A 707 -10.04 -44.31 47.58
C VAL A 707 -11.48 -44.64 47.14
N LEU A 708 -11.65 -45.56 46.19
CA LEU A 708 -12.98 -46.00 45.72
C LEU A 708 -13.54 -47.18 46.51
N GLN A 709 -12.76 -47.79 47.40
CA GLN A 709 -13.15 -48.98 48.17
C GLN A 709 -13.61 -48.66 49.59
N SER A 710 -13.56 -47.38 50.00
CA SER A 710 -14.10 -46.92 51.29
C SER A 710 -15.63 -46.75 51.23
N PRO A 711 -16.40 -47.16 52.28
CA PRO A 711 -17.81 -46.85 52.37
C PRO A 711 -18.03 -45.33 52.38
N ALA A 712 -19.04 -44.87 51.63
CA ALA A 712 -19.33 -43.45 51.41
C ALA A 712 -19.49 -42.68 52.73
N ALA A 713 -18.59 -41.73 53.01
CA ALA A 713 -18.87 -40.64 53.94
C ALA A 713 -19.61 -39.54 53.17
N THR A 714 -20.92 -39.50 53.42
CA THR A 714 -21.86 -38.45 53.01
C THR A 714 -21.33 -37.06 53.35
N VAL A 715 -21.09 -36.24 52.34
CA VAL A 715 -21.28 -34.78 52.45
C VAL A 715 -22.02 -34.33 51.21
N VAL A 716 -23.35 -34.39 51.29
CA VAL A 716 -24.22 -33.59 50.43
C VAL A 716 -24.04 -32.15 50.88
N LYS A 717 -23.38 -31.33 50.06
CA LYS A 717 -23.55 -29.87 50.08
C LYS A 717 -24.20 -29.46 48.77
N THR A 718 -25.52 -29.36 48.83
CA THR A 718 -26.35 -28.67 47.84
C THR A 718 -25.98 -27.20 47.86
N MET A 719 -25.45 -26.67 46.75
CA MET A 719 -25.56 -25.25 46.43
C MET A 719 -26.52 -25.16 45.26
N SER A 720 -27.73 -24.71 45.58
CA SER A 720 -28.81 -24.37 44.66
C SER A 720 -28.33 -23.41 43.58
N GLU A 721 -28.66 -23.73 42.32
CA GLU A 721 -28.66 -22.76 41.22
C GLU A 721 -29.60 -21.60 41.55
N LYS A 722 -29.03 -20.41 41.66
CA LYS A 722 -29.66 -19.15 41.25
C LYS A 722 -28.61 -18.36 40.51
N GLN A 723 -28.65 -18.42 39.18
CA GLN A 723 -28.79 -17.27 38.28
C GLN A 723 -28.43 -17.70 36.85
N SER A 724 -29.45 -18.13 36.12
CA SER A 724 -29.54 -17.85 34.69
C SER A 724 -29.92 -16.37 34.54
N ILE A 725 -29.04 -15.58 33.93
CA ILE A 725 -29.41 -14.30 33.34
C ILE A 725 -29.07 -14.41 31.86
N SER A 726 -30.04 -14.91 31.09
CA SER A 726 -30.24 -14.48 29.72
C SER A 726 -31.14 -13.24 29.77
N MET A 727 -30.66 -12.16 29.14
CA MET A 727 -31.43 -10.94 28.91
C MET A 727 -32.66 -11.28 28.05
N GLY A 728 -33.85 -11.03 28.59
CA GLY A 728 -35.11 -11.17 27.87
C GLY A 728 -35.35 -10.02 26.89
N THR A 729 -35.88 -10.37 25.72
CA THR A 729 -36.74 -9.52 24.91
C THR A 729 -38.06 -9.29 25.65
N GLY A 730 -38.48 -8.03 25.75
CA GLY A 730 -39.74 -7.66 26.40
C GLY A 730 -40.94 -7.93 25.52
N ASN A 731 -41.98 -8.53 26.10
CA ASN A 731 -43.36 -8.26 25.74
C ASN A 731 -44.26 -8.56 26.94
N GLY A 732 -44.92 -7.52 27.45
CA GLY A 732 -45.84 -7.61 28.56
C GLY A 732 -47.23 -8.04 28.11
N GLN A 733 -47.94 -8.75 28.98
CA GLN A 733 -49.38 -8.70 29.10
C GLN A 733 -49.78 -9.28 30.46
N ALA A 734 -50.43 -8.45 31.26
CA ALA A 734 -51.01 -8.78 32.56
C ALA A 734 -52.54 -8.83 32.42
N THR A 735 -53.15 -9.93 32.86
CA THR A 735 -54.57 -10.01 33.30
C THR A 735 -54.67 -11.22 34.24
N SER A 736 -54.94 -11.03 35.54
CA SER A 736 -56.20 -11.32 36.25
C SER A 736 -55.81 -12.11 37.52
N THR A 737 -56.37 -12.05 38.73
CA THR A 737 -57.64 -11.53 39.29
C THR A 737 -57.58 -11.66 40.83
N SER A 738 -58.47 -10.91 41.50
CA SER A 738 -59.15 -11.21 42.78
C SER A 738 -58.36 -11.33 44.08
N SER A 739 -58.29 -10.26 44.88
CA SER A 739 -59.16 -10.00 46.05
C SER A 739 -58.96 -8.57 46.53
#